data_AF-A0AAD2HFV9-F1
#
_entry.id   AF-A0AAD2HFV9-F1
#
_cell.length_a   1.000
_cell.length_b   1.000
_cell.length_c   1.000
_cell.angle_alpha   90.00
_cell.angle_beta   90.00
_cell.angle_gamma   90.00
#
_symmetry.space_group_name_H-M   'P 1'
#
loop_
_entity.id
_entity.type
_entity.pdbx_description
1 polymer ?
#
loop_
_entity_poly.entity_id
_entity_poly.type
_entity_poly.pdbx_seq_one_letter_code
_entity_poly.pdbx_strand_id
1 'polypeptide(L)'
;MVIFLCLNSAGERCPQVTERSARRTNTVVVGDITGFQTITMEFCSCVAAGSSVVSNDWQQLMALRLYPATRTSIKTVFTWRVLKQFHIHSLTSKKSAYDYVGALRKLTDNVSPSTVPDRYREFKLAHRIWRFLALKRRTGQVHGFDKYVTNRRKESLAVRCPACPEVGFNMTHEAMVAASPSERHKYTLYLSVDGNFKLQRKNKRDDPNDVALNDGNGYFVHTATYNEYVKQVRPVDETSTCSHLRAARMQNIAKFKNAVISGVVGVQCARHGFYMPQGMVDLKKGEAFSLTDYALVFALAEAWTLRWVLRIEHWFPSMAWLFTLVVLSGAIGKMHILNHQAEFGEMIEAGWAEHNLAAGSSKEENDGNRHDSIDDISGSWNWDKTPVASALQHLSRVCHSEKRIRSDHFEELNKTTPAKKVCEWEAMDVQPRMVEGKLVSVFQTNFNKGPPTHADAYARLLAIEGKKSSDLAALPASDLALVTSALLLERDQHHVRRMIATKAEEALVDAGRLRVFKSLLDFRAQYVARIPVLASHMRDADAEKPELESLFLPSCFSLPARTDMQMMALANIEYNLREGQAFDALAEVRTAIQTLNYNIQLKKTQIHGIGANTKTQNYLRTLSNNIQIGADKYRRSRKALIELGLPVDDGSLRPLEKEHLVGKSRRQVRIGDAKTHESWIWTTGRGANMDESDVKEWEAELQRVQWFQARALRDRAVEEGETLHEEWNRTIAAFENYAAIWVSLAQEQTRPGGKAYGYKQAAMYTKLADGCREARAALEGLYNADFRREEEERVQHCAQIEKKRQSRGDGFDKYEAYYETIKILLV
;
A
#
# COMPACT_ATOMS: atom_id res chain seq x y z
N MET A 1 48.85 -33.00 0.75
CA MET A 1 49.64 -31.92 1.39
C MET A 1 49.10 -31.72 2.79
N VAL A 2 49.87 -32.09 3.84
CA VAL A 2 49.42 -31.90 5.22
C VAL A 2 49.77 -30.46 5.60
N ILE A 3 48.78 -29.57 5.61
CA ILE A 3 48.95 -28.19 6.06
C ILE A 3 48.89 -28.21 7.58
N PHE A 4 50.02 -27.98 8.25
CA PHE A 4 50.06 -27.79 9.70
C PHE A 4 49.72 -26.35 10.03
N LEU A 5 48.51 -26.13 10.57
CA LEU A 5 48.13 -24.80 11.06
C LEU A 5 48.58 -24.68 12.52
N CYS A 6 49.70 -23.99 12.76
CA CYS A 6 50.19 -23.71 14.10
C CYS A 6 49.59 -22.39 14.60
N LEU A 7 48.77 -22.45 15.65
CA LEU A 7 47.95 -21.34 16.12
C LEU A 7 48.71 -20.29 16.98
N ASN A 8 50.05 -20.20 16.88
CA ASN A 8 50.83 -19.18 17.59
C ASN A 8 50.84 -17.84 16.83
N SER A 9 51.31 -16.76 17.47
CA SER A 9 51.31 -15.40 16.91
C SER A 9 52.21 -15.18 15.68
N ALA A 10 52.99 -16.18 15.26
CA ALA A 10 53.94 -16.09 14.15
C ALA A 10 53.74 -17.17 13.06
N GLY A 11 52.75 -18.06 13.20
CA GLY A 11 52.55 -19.19 12.28
C GLY A 11 53.57 -20.33 12.44
N GLU A 12 54.40 -20.27 13.47
CA GLU A 12 55.39 -21.30 13.82
C GLU A 12 54.81 -22.31 14.81
N ARG A 13 55.41 -23.49 14.94
CA ARG A 13 54.97 -24.50 15.93
C ARG A 13 55.16 -23.96 17.35
N CYS A 14 54.15 -24.03 18.23
CA CYS A 14 54.28 -23.56 19.62
C CYS A 14 55.35 -24.41 20.33
N PRO A 15 56.42 -23.81 20.89
CA PRO A 15 57.55 -24.53 21.48
C PRO A 15 57.18 -25.29 22.77
N GLN A 16 56.00 -24.99 23.34
CA GLN A 16 55.44 -25.72 24.49
C GLN A 16 54.75 -27.05 24.09
N VAL A 17 54.68 -27.36 22.79
CA VAL A 17 54.18 -28.65 22.29
C VAL A 17 55.32 -29.67 22.36
N THR A 18 55.31 -30.53 23.39
CA THR A 18 56.27 -31.63 23.59
C THR A 18 55.80 -32.94 22.93
N GLU A 19 56.70 -33.90 22.64
CA GLU A 19 56.32 -35.23 22.10
C GLU A 19 55.32 -35.99 22.99
N ARG A 20 55.34 -35.77 24.32
CA ARG A 20 54.33 -36.32 25.25
C ARG A 20 52.95 -35.64 25.16
N SER A 21 52.84 -34.51 24.48
CA SER A 21 51.61 -33.74 24.24
C SER A 21 50.98 -33.98 22.85
N ALA A 22 51.35 -35.09 22.17
CA ALA A 22 50.84 -35.55 20.87
C ALA A 22 49.31 -35.83 20.79
N ARG A 23 48.49 -35.25 21.68
CA ARG A 23 47.04 -35.44 21.81
C ARG A 23 46.18 -34.29 21.28
N ARG A 24 46.66 -33.40 20.40
CA ARG A 24 45.79 -32.38 19.76
C ARG A 24 46.01 -32.15 18.27
N THR A 25 46.46 -33.15 17.52
CA THR A 25 46.29 -33.14 16.06
C THR A 25 44.87 -33.55 15.73
N ASN A 26 44.05 -32.60 15.28
CA ASN A 26 42.68 -32.88 14.82
C ASN A 26 42.63 -32.78 13.30
N THR A 27 42.14 -33.82 12.65
CA THR A 27 41.72 -33.73 11.24
C THR A 27 40.39 -33.01 11.19
N VAL A 28 40.38 -31.83 10.58
CA VAL A 28 39.26 -30.90 10.53
C VAL A 28 38.88 -30.65 9.08
N VAL A 29 37.57 -30.70 8.80
CA VAL A 29 37.02 -30.25 7.51
C VAL A 29 36.84 -28.73 7.57
N VAL A 30 37.52 -28.01 6.67
CA VAL A 30 37.42 -26.57 6.50
C VAL A 30 36.53 -26.26 5.31
N GLY A 31 35.42 -25.56 5.54
CA GLY A 31 34.61 -24.97 4.48
C GLY A 31 35.07 -23.54 4.18
N ASP A 32 35.45 -23.27 2.94
CA ASP A 32 35.78 -21.94 2.42
C ASP A 32 34.96 -21.66 1.14
N ILE A 33 35.02 -20.43 0.62
CA ILE A 33 34.37 -20.06 -0.64
C ILE A 33 34.89 -20.87 -1.85
N THR A 34 36.07 -21.47 -1.72
CA THR A 34 36.68 -22.34 -2.74
C THR A 34 36.22 -23.79 -2.67
N GLY A 35 35.48 -24.19 -1.61
CA GLY A 35 35.03 -25.56 -1.39
C GLY A 35 35.40 -26.08 0.00
N PHE A 36 35.40 -27.40 0.15
CA PHE A 36 35.76 -28.13 1.36
C PHE A 36 37.16 -28.71 1.26
N GLN A 37 37.95 -28.53 2.31
CA GLN A 37 39.30 -29.09 2.40
C GLN A 37 39.48 -29.79 3.73
N THR A 38 40.20 -30.91 3.74
CA THR A 38 40.53 -31.62 4.98
C THR A 38 41.94 -31.25 5.40
N ILE A 39 42.10 -30.70 6.61
CA ILE A 39 43.36 -30.16 7.13
C ILE A 39 43.63 -30.75 8.51
N THR A 40 44.89 -31.01 8.83
CA THR A 40 45.32 -31.41 10.18
C THR A 40 45.77 -30.18 10.96
N MET A 41 45.10 -29.87 12.06
CA MET A 41 45.39 -28.68 12.88
C MET A 41 46.10 -29.07 14.18
N GLU A 42 47.12 -28.29 14.58
CA GLU A 42 47.80 -28.40 15.88
C GLU A 42 47.45 -27.17 16.74
N PHE A 43 46.76 -27.39 17.86
CA PHE A 43 46.37 -26.31 18.76
C PHE A 43 47.52 -25.84 19.64
N CYS A 44 47.60 -24.52 19.84
CA CYS A 44 48.61 -23.91 20.70
C CYS A 44 48.31 -24.27 22.17
N SER A 45 49.33 -24.74 22.89
CA SER A 45 49.26 -25.03 24.33
C SER A 45 49.89 -23.93 25.19
N CYS A 46 50.36 -22.85 24.55
CA CYS A 46 50.97 -21.72 25.20
C CYS A 46 49.91 -20.99 26.09
N VAL A 47 50.26 -20.65 27.33
CA VAL A 47 49.39 -19.91 28.27
C VAL A 47 49.44 -18.42 27.91
N ALA A 48 48.29 -17.73 27.84
CA ALA A 48 48.26 -16.30 27.56
C ALA A 48 48.97 -15.51 28.68
N ALA A 49 49.77 -14.50 28.33
CA ALA A 49 50.50 -13.69 29.31
C ALA A 49 49.54 -13.11 30.37
N GLY A 50 49.76 -13.44 31.65
CA GLY A 50 48.92 -13.02 32.77
C GLY A 50 47.70 -13.89 33.07
N SER A 51 47.52 -15.02 32.37
CA SER A 51 46.47 -16.01 32.62
C SER A 51 47.06 -17.30 33.19
N SER A 52 46.31 -18.02 34.02
CA SER A 52 46.62 -19.40 34.44
C SER A 52 45.91 -20.45 33.56
N VAL A 53 45.16 -20.03 32.54
CA VAL A 53 44.31 -20.87 31.69
C VAL A 53 44.86 -20.95 30.27
N VAL A 54 45.06 -22.18 29.77
CA VAL A 54 45.38 -22.46 28.36
C VAL A 54 44.24 -21.96 27.47
N SER A 55 44.54 -21.22 26.40
CA SER A 55 43.50 -20.69 25.51
C SER A 55 42.65 -21.81 24.90
N ASN A 56 41.32 -21.69 24.97
CA ASN A 56 40.42 -22.73 24.47
C ASN A 56 40.53 -22.86 22.95
N ASP A 57 40.48 -24.10 22.43
CA ASP A 57 40.65 -24.41 21.00
C ASP A 57 39.78 -23.54 20.08
N TRP A 58 38.51 -23.33 20.44
CA TRP A 58 37.59 -22.49 19.66
C TRP A 58 37.97 -21.00 19.64
N GLN A 59 38.60 -20.48 20.71
CA GLN A 59 39.04 -19.08 20.76
C GLN A 59 40.23 -18.84 19.83
N GLN A 60 41.15 -19.81 19.76
CA GLN A 60 42.29 -19.77 18.84
C GLN A 60 41.80 -19.77 17.38
N LEU A 61 40.81 -20.60 17.04
CA LEU A 61 40.19 -20.60 15.70
C LEU A 61 39.51 -19.27 15.38
N MET A 62 38.76 -18.70 16.33
CA MET A 62 38.10 -17.41 16.14
C MET A 62 39.11 -16.27 15.91
N ALA A 63 40.28 -16.32 16.56
CA ALA A 63 41.38 -15.37 16.31
C ALA A 63 41.92 -15.47 14.88
N LEU A 64 41.93 -16.68 14.30
CA LEU A 64 42.28 -16.93 12.90
C LEU A 64 41.12 -16.75 11.91
N ARG A 65 39.97 -16.23 12.35
CA ARG A 65 38.77 -16.08 11.51
C ARG A 65 38.24 -17.41 10.95
N LEU A 66 38.42 -18.48 11.73
CA LEU A 66 37.82 -19.78 11.54
C LEU A 66 36.70 -19.95 12.56
N TYR A 67 35.46 -20.11 12.09
CA TYR A 67 34.29 -20.32 12.92
C TYR A 67 34.07 -21.81 13.12
N PRO A 68 34.21 -22.36 14.34
CA PRO A 68 34.00 -23.78 14.56
C PRO A 68 32.50 -24.11 14.62
N ALA A 69 32.10 -25.22 13.99
CA ALA A 69 30.71 -25.69 14.00
C ALA A 69 30.23 -26.12 15.40
N THR A 70 31.16 -26.58 16.23
CA THR A 70 30.94 -27.02 17.62
C THR A 70 32.06 -26.46 18.51
N ARG A 71 31.83 -26.32 19.82
CA ARG A 71 32.82 -25.73 20.74
C ARG A 71 33.71 -26.75 21.46
N THR A 72 33.30 -28.02 21.53
CA THR A 72 33.94 -29.05 22.35
C THR A 72 34.77 -30.03 21.54
N SER A 73 34.18 -30.67 20.52
CA SER A 73 34.86 -31.58 19.61
C SER A 73 34.82 -31.00 18.19
N ILE A 74 35.88 -30.29 17.83
CA ILE A 74 35.94 -29.51 16.59
C ILE A 74 36.38 -30.42 15.44
N LYS A 75 35.42 -30.84 14.61
CA LYS A 75 35.68 -31.62 13.38
C LYS A 75 35.38 -30.83 12.10
N THR A 76 34.71 -29.69 12.23
CA THR A 76 34.35 -28.85 11.09
C THR A 76 34.48 -27.39 11.48
N VAL A 77 35.10 -26.60 10.62
CA VAL A 77 35.23 -25.16 10.75
C VAL A 77 34.87 -24.49 9.43
N PHE A 78 34.32 -23.29 9.49
CA PHE A 78 34.00 -22.48 8.33
C PHE A 78 34.79 -21.18 8.37
N THR A 79 35.37 -20.78 7.26
CA THR A 79 36.02 -19.46 7.19
C THR A 79 34.98 -18.35 7.39
N TRP A 80 35.37 -17.23 7.99
CA TRP A 80 34.48 -16.06 8.05
C TRP A 80 34.08 -15.57 6.65
N ARG A 81 34.92 -15.85 5.63
CA ARG A 81 34.63 -15.52 4.23
C ARG A 81 33.41 -16.27 3.72
N VAL A 82 33.33 -17.59 3.92
CA VAL A 82 32.18 -18.38 3.45
C VAL A 82 30.90 -18.01 4.19
N LEU A 83 30.97 -17.79 5.51
CA LEU A 83 29.80 -17.36 6.29
C LEU A 83 29.31 -15.97 5.88
N LYS A 84 30.23 -15.01 5.68
CA LYS A 84 29.88 -13.67 5.21
C LYS A 84 29.30 -13.69 3.80
N GLN A 85 29.90 -14.46 2.88
CA GLN A 85 29.43 -14.55 1.49
C GLN A 85 28.03 -15.18 1.43
N PHE A 86 27.82 -16.28 2.15
CA PHE A 86 26.51 -16.91 2.20
C PHE A 86 25.47 -16.02 2.86
N HIS A 87 25.80 -15.30 3.94
CA HIS A 87 24.86 -14.36 4.56
C HIS A 87 24.36 -13.34 3.53
N ILE A 88 25.25 -12.75 2.73
CA ILE A 88 24.85 -11.84 1.63
C ILE A 88 23.99 -12.57 0.59
N HIS A 89 24.36 -13.76 0.11
CA HIS A 89 23.54 -14.49 -0.87
C HIS A 89 22.16 -14.90 -0.32
N SER A 90 22.06 -15.22 0.96
CA SER A 90 20.81 -15.56 1.63
C SER A 90 19.87 -14.34 1.72
N LEU A 91 20.44 -13.13 1.81
CA LEU A 91 19.67 -11.89 1.87
C LEU A 91 19.38 -11.31 0.48
N THR A 92 20.29 -11.40 -0.48
CA THR A 92 20.13 -10.78 -1.81
C THR A 92 19.44 -11.70 -2.81
N SER A 93 19.89 -12.95 -2.97
CA SER A 93 19.33 -13.88 -3.95
C SER A 93 18.47 -14.97 -3.33
N LYS A 94 18.16 -14.85 -2.03
CA LYS A 94 17.46 -15.84 -1.18
C LYS A 94 17.95 -17.27 -1.39
N LYS A 95 19.26 -17.42 -1.64
CA LYS A 95 19.86 -18.70 -1.98
C LYS A 95 19.73 -19.65 -0.80
N SER A 96 19.21 -20.85 -1.04
CA SER A 96 19.08 -21.85 0.01
C SER A 96 20.46 -22.31 0.48
N ALA A 97 20.59 -22.61 1.79
CA ALA A 97 21.82 -23.19 2.33
C ALA A 97 22.14 -24.55 1.68
N TYR A 98 21.11 -25.27 1.23
CA TYR A 98 21.25 -26.58 0.58
C TYR A 98 21.99 -26.43 -0.75
N ASP A 99 21.50 -25.54 -1.62
CA ASP A 99 22.10 -25.31 -2.94
C ASP A 99 23.48 -24.66 -2.82
N TYR A 100 23.68 -23.81 -1.81
CA TYR A 100 24.98 -23.20 -1.57
C TYR A 100 26.02 -24.23 -1.11
N VAL A 101 25.70 -25.11 -0.16
CA VAL A 101 26.61 -26.19 0.25
C VAL A 101 26.83 -27.19 -0.89
N GLY A 102 25.80 -27.50 -1.67
CA GLY A 102 25.94 -28.29 -2.90
C GLY A 102 26.91 -27.67 -3.90
N ALA A 103 26.88 -26.34 -4.07
CA ALA A 103 27.83 -25.62 -4.91
C ALA A 103 29.27 -25.69 -4.33
N LEU A 104 29.46 -25.56 -3.02
CA LEU A 104 30.77 -25.73 -2.38
C LEU A 104 31.34 -27.13 -2.63
N ARG A 105 30.50 -28.18 -2.60
CA ARG A 105 30.92 -29.54 -2.93
C ARG A 105 31.38 -29.65 -4.38
N LYS A 106 30.62 -29.08 -5.32
CA LYS A 106 31.00 -29.03 -6.75
C LYS A 106 32.28 -28.23 -7.01
N LEU A 107 32.51 -27.15 -6.26
CA LEU A 107 33.77 -26.39 -6.35
C LEU A 107 34.97 -27.19 -5.85
N THR A 108 34.73 -28.13 -4.93
CA THR A 108 35.78 -29.03 -4.40
C THR A 108 36.11 -30.12 -5.41
N ASP A 109 35.07 -30.80 -5.91
CA ASP A 109 35.16 -31.83 -6.94
C ASP A 109 33.86 -31.79 -7.76
N ASN A 110 33.96 -31.28 -8.99
CA ASN A 110 32.81 -31.16 -9.88
C ASN A 110 32.53 -32.45 -10.65
N VAL A 111 33.47 -33.40 -10.66
CA VAL A 111 33.32 -34.70 -11.35
C VAL A 111 32.54 -35.64 -10.44
N SER A 112 32.90 -35.71 -9.16
CA SER A 112 32.25 -36.57 -8.18
C SER A 112 31.89 -35.83 -6.87
N PRO A 113 30.96 -34.86 -6.87
CA PRO A 113 30.61 -34.08 -5.68
C PRO A 113 30.11 -34.92 -4.49
N SER A 114 29.64 -36.15 -4.76
CA SER A 114 29.18 -37.11 -3.77
C SER A 114 30.31 -37.60 -2.83
N THR A 115 31.57 -37.59 -3.29
CA THR A 115 32.75 -38.00 -2.50
C THR A 115 33.15 -36.93 -1.48
N VAL A 116 32.78 -35.67 -1.74
CA VAL A 116 33.06 -34.54 -0.84
C VAL A 116 32.13 -34.63 0.37
N PRO A 117 32.66 -34.51 1.62
CA PRO A 117 31.84 -34.59 2.82
C PRO A 117 30.67 -33.60 2.82
N ASP A 118 29.46 -34.10 3.09
CA ASP A 118 28.30 -33.23 3.31
C ASP A 118 28.36 -32.61 4.71
N ARG A 119 28.48 -31.27 4.76
CA ARG A 119 28.49 -30.46 5.99
C ARG A 119 27.33 -29.49 6.06
N TYR A 120 26.23 -29.78 5.36
CA TYR A 120 25.05 -28.93 5.31
C TYR A 120 24.44 -28.64 6.69
N ARG A 121 24.37 -29.65 7.58
CA ARG A 121 23.79 -29.49 8.92
C ARG A 121 24.62 -28.56 9.79
N GLU A 122 25.93 -28.77 9.81
CA GLU A 122 26.91 -27.95 10.52
C GLU A 122 26.93 -26.53 9.98
N PHE A 123 26.85 -26.37 8.65
CA PHE A 123 26.81 -25.07 8.01
C PHE A 123 25.56 -24.27 8.39
N LYS A 124 24.38 -24.90 8.42
CA LYS A 124 23.14 -24.24 8.85
C LYS A 124 23.24 -23.70 10.27
N LEU A 125 23.75 -24.52 11.20
CA LEU A 125 23.92 -24.10 12.60
C LEU A 125 24.92 -22.94 12.70
N ALA A 126 26.09 -23.06 12.07
CA ALA A 126 27.11 -22.01 12.06
C ALA A 126 26.59 -20.71 11.45
N HIS A 127 25.87 -20.79 10.33
CA HIS A 127 25.27 -19.64 9.68
C HIS A 127 24.20 -18.96 10.54
N ARG A 128 23.31 -19.74 11.17
CA ARG A 128 22.26 -19.20 12.04
C ARG A 128 22.85 -18.39 13.20
N ILE A 129 23.90 -18.90 13.84
CA ILE A 129 24.57 -18.17 14.92
C ILE A 129 25.35 -16.98 14.35
N TRP A 130 25.98 -17.13 13.18
CA TRP A 130 26.67 -16.04 12.51
C TRP A 130 25.76 -14.84 12.22
N ARG A 131 24.58 -15.05 11.62
CA ARG A 131 23.62 -13.96 11.35
C ARG A 131 23.18 -13.26 12.63
N PHE A 132 22.91 -14.01 13.70
CA PHE A 132 22.55 -13.48 15.00
C PHE A 132 23.66 -12.59 15.59
N LEU A 133 24.89 -13.07 15.59
CA LEU A 133 26.04 -12.30 16.06
C LEU A 133 26.31 -11.08 15.18
N ALA A 134 26.14 -11.20 13.87
CA ALA A 134 26.28 -10.09 12.93
C ALA A 134 25.22 -9.01 13.18
N LEU A 135 23.98 -9.40 13.47
CA LEU A 135 22.88 -8.51 13.83
C LEU A 135 23.14 -7.80 15.17
N LYS A 136 23.43 -8.55 16.24
CA LYS A 136 23.77 -8.00 17.56
C LYS A 136 24.97 -7.04 17.54
N ARG A 137 25.95 -7.30 16.68
CA ARG A 137 27.08 -6.38 16.46
C ARG A 137 26.67 -5.13 15.69
N ARG A 138 25.81 -5.26 14.66
CA ARG A 138 25.35 -4.14 13.83
C ARG A 138 24.51 -3.14 14.62
N THR A 139 23.65 -3.64 15.49
CA THR A 139 22.76 -2.81 16.33
C THR A 139 23.50 -2.12 17.47
N GLY A 140 24.73 -2.53 17.77
CA GLY A 140 25.51 -1.99 18.88
C GLY A 140 25.15 -2.57 20.23
N GLN A 141 24.23 -3.54 20.30
CA GLN A 141 23.79 -4.12 21.56
C GLN A 141 24.94 -4.78 22.34
N VAL A 142 25.88 -5.42 21.65
CA VAL A 142 27.10 -5.98 22.27
C VAL A 142 28.06 -4.92 22.84
N HIS A 143 27.87 -3.65 22.47
CA HIS A 143 28.67 -2.53 22.93
C HIS A 143 27.96 -1.72 24.04
N GLY A 144 26.69 -2.03 24.36
CA GLY A 144 25.90 -1.30 25.35
C GLY A 144 25.12 -0.12 24.78
N PHE A 145 24.61 -0.23 23.54
CA PHE A 145 23.85 0.82 22.87
C PHE A 145 22.68 1.37 23.71
N ASP A 146 21.96 0.51 24.43
CA ASP A 146 20.83 0.88 25.29
C ASP A 146 21.18 1.84 26.44
N LYS A 147 22.46 1.99 26.81
CA LYS A 147 22.88 3.00 27.78
C LYS A 147 22.58 4.42 27.30
N TYR A 148 22.61 4.62 25.98
CA TYR A 148 22.47 5.92 25.34
C TYR A 148 21.05 6.16 24.81
N VAL A 149 20.28 5.09 24.56
CA VAL A 149 18.95 5.18 23.96
C VAL A 149 17.95 4.49 24.89
N THR A 150 17.43 5.26 25.84
CA THR A 150 16.56 4.78 26.93
C THR A 150 15.08 4.80 26.59
N ASN A 151 14.70 5.54 25.55
CA ASN A 151 13.34 5.65 25.03
C ASN A 151 12.90 4.44 24.19
N ARG A 152 13.84 3.54 23.86
CA ARG A 152 13.57 2.29 23.13
C ARG A 152 13.45 1.09 24.07
N ARG A 153 12.86 0.01 23.56
CA ARG A 153 12.95 -1.30 24.23
C ARG A 153 14.40 -1.75 24.33
N LYS A 154 14.74 -2.32 25.50
CA LYS A 154 16.04 -2.94 25.73
C LYS A 154 16.28 -4.10 24.77
N GLU A 155 17.54 -4.27 24.39
CA GLU A 155 18.06 -5.28 23.48
C GLU A 155 17.42 -5.29 22.09
N SER A 156 16.77 -4.21 21.67
CA SER A 156 16.17 -4.14 20.34
C SER A 156 17.21 -4.34 19.23
N LEU A 157 16.90 -5.24 18.31
CA LEU A 157 17.73 -5.61 17.16
C LEU A 157 17.18 -5.08 15.82
N ALA A 158 16.05 -4.39 15.83
CA ALA A 158 15.44 -3.86 14.62
C ALA A 158 16.14 -2.59 14.13
N VAL A 159 16.31 -2.49 12.81
CA VAL A 159 16.77 -1.25 12.17
C VAL A 159 15.58 -0.29 12.06
N ARG A 160 15.70 0.90 12.68
CA ARG A 160 14.65 1.94 12.68
C ARG A 160 14.70 2.80 11.43
N CYS A 161 13.55 3.36 11.05
CA CYS A 161 13.48 4.38 10.01
C CYS A 161 14.06 5.71 10.55
N PRO A 162 15.09 6.31 9.92
CA PRO A 162 15.69 7.56 10.41
C PRO A 162 14.77 8.78 10.21
N ALA A 163 13.83 8.71 9.26
CA ALA A 163 12.93 9.82 8.90
C ALA A 163 11.63 9.85 9.72
N CYS A 164 11.22 8.72 10.31
CA CYS A 164 10.02 8.66 11.14
C CYS A 164 10.21 9.45 12.45
N PRO A 165 9.14 10.07 12.98
CA PRO A 165 9.21 10.75 14.28
C PRO A 165 9.58 9.77 15.40
N GLU A 166 10.61 10.10 16.16
CA GLU A 166 11.04 9.38 17.36
C GLU A 166 11.39 10.39 18.47
N VAL A 167 10.47 10.55 19.42
CA VAL A 167 10.58 11.50 20.54
C VAL A 167 11.78 11.15 21.41
N GLY A 168 12.62 12.14 21.69
CA GLY A 168 13.85 11.98 22.46
C GLY A 168 15.02 11.41 21.66
N PHE A 169 14.83 11.11 20.37
CA PHE A 169 15.91 10.61 19.51
C PHE A 169 16.16 11.49 18.28
N ASN A 170 15.16 11.81 17.47
CA ASN A 170 15.35 12.69 16.29
C ASN A 170 14.40 13.91 16.30
N MET A 171 13.62 14.05 17.37
CA MET A 171 12.79 15.20 17.66
C MET A 171 12.55 15.32 19.17
N THR A 172 12.17 16.50 19.64
CA THR A 172 11.90 16.75 21.06
C THR A 172 10.41 16.64 21.38
N HIS A 173 10.09 16.34 22.64
CA HIS A 173 8.70 16.27 23.09
C HIS A 173 8.06 17.67 23.13
N GLU A 174 8.84 18.68 23.46
CA GLU A 174 8.43 20.09 23.56
C GLU A 174 7.97 20.62 22.19
N ALA A 175 8.72 20.31 21.12
CA ALA A 175 8.36 20.72 19.76
C ALA A 175 7.03 20.10 19.30
N MET A 176 6.75 18.85 19.73
CA MET A 176 5.49 18.16 19.42
C MET A 176 4.31 18.77 20.18
N VAL A 177 4.47 19.04 21.49
CA VAL A 177 3.40 19.60 22.33
C VAL A 177 3.08 21.05 21.96
N ALA A 178 4.08 21.83 21.58
CA ALA A 178 3.90 23.21 21.13
C ALA A 178 3.24 23.33 19.75
N ALA A 179 3.12 22.24 18.99
CA ALA A 179 2.59 22.25 17.64
C ALA A 179 1.12 22.66 17.58
N SER A 180 0.82 23.68 16.77
CA SER A 180 -0.56 24.08 16.48
C SER A 180 -1.33 22.94 15.78
N PRO A 181 -2.68 22.92 15.81
CA PRO A 181 -3.46 21.90 15.11
C PRO A 181 -3.10 21.75 13.62
N SER A 182 -2.76 22.86 12.96
CA SER A 182 -2.30 22.90 11.56
C SER A 182 -0.93 22.25 11.34
N GLU A 183 -0.10 22.13 12.37
CA GLU A 183 1.27 21.59 12.27
C GLU A 183 1.40 20.16 12.79
N ARG A 184 0.33 19.59 13.37
CA ARG A 184 0.36 18.22 13.92
C ARG A 184 0.75 17.16 12.89
N HIS A 185 0.51 17.40 11.60
CA HIS A 185 0.90 16.48 10.53
C HIS A 185 2.43 16.26 10.47
N LYS A 186 3.22 17.28 10.87
CA LYS A 186 4.69 17.23 10.94
C LYS A 186 5.21 16.16 11.91
N TYR A 187 4.44 15.84 12.94
CA TYR A 187 4.82 14.92 14.02
C TYR A 187 4.00 13.62 14.02
N THR A 188 3.35 13.31 12.89
CA THR A 188 2.48 12.14 12.77
C THR A 188 3.26 10.92 12.28
N LEU A 189 3.07 9.79 12.96
CA LEU A 189 3.57 8.49 12.52
C LEU A 189 2.53 7.83 11.59
N TYR A 190 2.97 7.47 10.39
CA TYR A 190 2.13 6.80 9.39
C TYR A 190 2.46 5.31 9.32
N LEU A 191 1.48 4.46 9.64
CA LEU A 191 1.65 3.01 9.66
C LEU A 191 0.73 2.32 8.64
N SER A 192 1.27 1.25 8.06
CA SER A 192 0.57 0.33 7.18
C SER A 192 0.68 -1.07 7.78
N VAL A 193 -0.44 -1.79 7.78
CA VAL A 193 -0.56 -3.14 8.34
C VAL A 193 -1.13 -4.05 7.27
N ASP A 194 -0.49 -5.19 7.04
CA ASP A 194 -0.93 -6.15 6.03
C ASP A 194 -0.50 -7.59 6.35
N GLY A 195 -1.26 -8.56 5.82
CA GLY A 195 -1.06 -10.00 6.00
C GLY A 195 -0.45 -10.71 4.78
N ASN A 196 0.74 -11.30 4.94
CA ASN A 196 1.38 -12.13 3.92
C ASN A 196 1.13 -13.63 4.12
N PHE A 197 0.33 -14.22 3.23
CA PHE A 197 -0.03 -15.65 3.24
C PHE A 197 0.89 -16.58 2.45
N LYS A 198 1.98 -16.07 1.86
CA LYS A 198 2.98 -16.91 1.19
C LYS A 198 4.03 -17.41 2.18
N LEU A 199 4.27 -16.70 3.28
CA LEU A 199 5.18 -17.06 4.38
C LEU A 199 4.59 -18.13 5.31
N GLN A 200 4.17 -19.26 4.74
CA GLN A 200 3.59 -20.38 5.50
C GLN A 200 4.67 -21.19 6.23
N ARG A 201 4.27 -21.97 7.25
CA ARG A 201 5.07 -23.07 7.80
C ARG A 201 4.29 -24.37 7.68
N LYS A 202 4.90 -25.40 7.09
CA LYS A 202 4.26 -26.71 6.94
C LYS A 202 4.16 -27.45 8.27
N ASN A 203 3.14 -28.30 8.40
CA ASN A 203 3.08 -29.29 9.47
C ASN A 203 4.05 -30.44 9.16
N LYS A 204 5.23 -30.41 9.79
CA LYS A 204 6.30 -31.39 9.62
C LYS A 204 6.87 -31.80 10.98
N ARG A 205 7.73 -32.83 11.00
CA ARG A 205 8.50 -33.18 12.20
C ARG A 205 9.42 -32.01 12.56
N ASP A 206 9.12 -31.37 13.68
CA ASP A 206 9.80 -30.17 14.18
C ASP A 206 10.65 -30.52 15.41
N ASP A 207 11.64 -29.69 15.72
CA ASP A 207 12.39 -29.78 16.97
C ASP A 207 11.69 -28.90 18.02
N PRO A 208 11.06 -29.48 19.07
CA PRO A 208 10.32 -28.70 20.06
C PRO A 208 11.23 -27.77 20.89
N ASN A 209 12.55 -27.97 20.85
CA ASN A 209 13.52 -27.12 21.53
C ASN A 209 14.06 -26.00 20.63
N ASP A 210 13.64 -25.92 19.36
CA ASP A 210 14.09 -24.86 18.47
C ASP A 210 13.37 -23.54 18.73
N VAL A 211 13.98 -22.70 19.58
CA VAL A 211 13.53 -21.33 19.88
C VAL A 211 14.29 -20.31 19.04
N ALA A 212 13.65 -19.18 18.72
CA ALA A 212 14.30 -18.09 18.00
C ALA A 212 15.42 -17.47 18.86
N LEU A 213 16.56 -17.15 18.25
CA LEU A 213 17.65 -16.43 18.94
C LEU A 213 17.29 -14.96 19.17
N ASN A 214 16.43 -14.41 18.32
CA ASN A 214 15.92 -13.04 18.40
C ASN A 214 14.56 -12.93 19.11
N ASP A 215 14.07 -13.96 19.82
CA ASP A 215 12.69 -14.02 20.32
C ASP A 215 12.26 -12.73 21.06
N GLY A 216 11.36 -11.96 20.45
CA GLY A 216 10.87 -10.68 20.97
C GLY A 216 11.82 -9.48 20.85
N ASN A 217 13.05 -9.66 20.36
CA ASN A 217 14.04 -8.58 20.22
C ASN A 217 14.17 -8.07 18.78
N GLY A 218 13.63 -8.79 17.79
CA GLY A 218 13.62 -8.42 16.37
C GLY A 218 12.31 -7.77 15.90
N TYR A 219 11.79 -8.27 14.79
CA TYR A 219 10.54 -7.82 14.18
C TYR A 219 9.34 -8.64 14.66
N PHE A 220 9.54 -9.91 15.01
CA PHE A 220 8.53 -10.70 15.69
C PHE A 220 8.36 -10.29 17.15
N VAL A 221 7.10 -10.35 17.61
CA VAL A 221 6.76 -10.28 19.03
C VAL A 221 7.34 -11.47 19.79
N HIS A 222 7.43 -11.35 21.13
CA HIS A 222 7.88 -12.45 21.97
C HIS A 222 6.88 -13.64 21.92
N THR A 223 7.42 -14.82 21.60
CA THR A 223 6.65 -16.00 21.19
C THR A 223 5.79 -16.55 22.32
N ALA A 224 6.33 -16.65 23.54
CA ALA A 224 5.61 -17.23 24.67
C ALA A 224 4.38 -16.39 25.06
N THR A 225 4.55 -15.07 25.16
CA THR A 225 3.47 -14.11 25.48
C THR A 225 2.41 -14.07 24.39
N TYR A 226 2.83 -14.14 23.12
CA TYR A 226 1.90 -14.20 22.00
C TYR A 226 1.06 -15.49 22.02
N ASN A 227 1.70 -16.64 22.25
CA ASN A 227 0.98 -17.91 22.33
C ASN A 227 -0.01 -17.96 23.51
N GLU A 228 0.31 -17.31 24.64
CA GLU A 228 -0.62 -17.16 25.76
C GLU A 228 -1.83 -16.31 25.37
N TYR A 229 -1.60 -15.15 24.72
CA TYR A 229 -2.67 -14.32 24.18
C TYR A 229 -3.56 -15.08 23.20
N VAL A 230 -2.97 -15.82 22.24
CA VAL A 230 -3.71 -16.61 21.24
C VAL A 230 -4.62 -17.66 21.90
N LYS A 231 -4.24 -18.22 23.06
CA LYS A 231 -5.10 -19.15 23.81
C LYS A 231 -6.32 -18.48 24.45
N GLN A 232 -6.19 -17.20 24.81
CA GLN A 232 -7.24 -16.43 25.46
C GLN A 232 -8.25 -15.85 24.46
N VAL A 233 -7.80 -15.52 23.25
CA VAL A 233 -8.67 -14.97 22.22
C VAL A 233 -9.49 -16.07 21.55
N ARG A 234 -10.82 -16.02 21.71
CA ARG A 234 -11.73 -16.89 20.95
C ARG A 234 -11.72 -16.46 19.48
N PRO A 235 -11.67 -17.40 18.51
CA PRO A 235 -11.90 -17.07 17.12
C PRO A 235 -13.34 -16.51 17.01
N VAL A 236 -13.45 -15.20 16.74
CA VAL A 236 -14.74 -14.61 16.38
C VAL A 236 -15.02 -15.05 14.96
N ASP A 237 -15.92 -16.02 14.80
CA ASP A 237 -16.44 -16.41 13.50
C ASP A 237 -17.34 -15.29 12.99
N GLU A 238 -16.76 -14.28 12.35
CA GLU A 238 -17.57 -13.29 11.65
C GLU A 238 -18.19 -13.96 10.42
N THR A 239 -19.51 -14.16 10.48
CA THR A 239 -20.34 -14.48 9.33
C THR A 239 -20.43 -13.25 8.44
N SER A 240 -19.60 -13.18 7.41
CA SER A 240 -19.82 -12.21 6.33
C SER A 240 -21.10 -12.59 5.57
N THR A 241 -22.03 -11.63 5.46
CA THR A 241 -23.26 -11.76 4.65
C THR A 241 -22.98 -11.75 3.15
N CYS A 242 -21.76 -11.38 2.74
CA CYS A 242 -21.30 -11.36 1.36
C CYS A 242 -20.81 -12.75 0.90
N SER A 243 -21.49 -13.32 -0.10
CA SER A 243 -21.19 -14.64 -0.69
C SER A 243 -19.76 -14.76 -1.24
N HIS A 244 -19.20 -13.68 -1.80
CA HIS A 244 -17.82 -13.62 -2.30
C HIS A 244 -16.77 -13.79 -1.18
N LEU A 245 -16.98 -13.14 -0.04
CA LEU A 245 -16.08 -13.24 1.12
C LEU A 245 -16.19 -14.61 1.80
N ARG A 246 -17.39 -15.22 1.78
CA ARG A 246 -17.61 -16.61 2.22
C ARG A 246 -16.84 -17.63 1.36
N ALA A 247 -16.86 -17.46 0.04
CA ALA A 247 -16.12 -18.33 -0.88
C ALA A 247 -14.59 -18.19 -0.72
N ALA A 248 -14.08 -16.95 -0.57
CA ALA A 248 -12.66 -16.70 -0.32
C ALA A 248 -12.19 -17.32 1.01
N ARG A 249 -13.04 -17.28 2.05
CA ARG A 249 -12.78 -17.94 3.35
C ARG A 249 -12.68 -19.46 3.21
N MET A 250 -13.61 -20.11 2.50
CA MET A 250 -13.57 -21.56 2.28
C MET A 250 -12.33 -21.99 1.47
N GLN A 251 -11.94 -21.20 0.46
CA GLN A 251 -10.69 -21.42 -0.28
C GLN A 251 -9.46 -21.31 0.62
N ASN A 252 -9.42 -20.32 1.51
CA ASN A 252 -8.32 -20.15 2.47
C ASN A 252 -8.23 -21.35 3.44
N ILE A 253 -9.35 -21.80 4.02
CA ILE A 253 -9.35 -22.97 4.92
C ILE A 253 -8.82 -24.23 4.21
N ALA A 254 -9.23 -24.46 2.96
CA ALA A 254 -8.73 -25.59 2.17
C ALA A 254 -7.23 -25.45 1.82
N LYS A 255 -6.77 -24.24 1.49
CA LYS A 255 -5.39 -23.93 1.12
C LYS A 255 -4.38 -24.14 2.24
N PHE A 256 -4.78 -23.92 3.50
CA PHE A 256 -3.88 -23.99 4.67
C PHE A 256 -4.04 -25.27 5.52
N LYS A 257 -4.77 -26.29 5.05
CA LYS A 257 -5.06 -27.52 5.82
C LYS A 257 -3.83 -28.23 6.39
N ASN A 258 -2.67 -28.14 5.71
CA ASN A 258 -1.41 -28.77 6.11
C ASN A 258 -0.36 -27.78 6.62
N ALA A 259 -0.76 -26.56 7.00
CA ALA A 259 0.12 -25.53 7.51
C ALA A 259 -0.13 -25.29 9.01
N VAL A 260 0.95 -25.19 9.80
CA VAL A 260 0.88 -24.79 11.22
C VAL A 260 0.77 -23.26 11.33
N ILE A 261 1.35 -22.55 10.36
CA ILE A 261 1.27 -21.10 10.20
C ILE A 261 0.79 -20.83 8.78
N SER A 262 -0.32 -20.11 8.64
CA SER A 262 -0.91 -19.75 7.34
C SER A 262 -0.24 -18.54 6.69
N GLY A 263 0.44 -17.70 7.47
CA GLY A 263 1.07 -16.46 7.01
C GLY A 263 1.63 -15.63 8.16
N VAL A 264 2.04 -14.41 7.85
CA VAL A 264 2.58 -13.43 8.82
C VAL A 264 1.87 -12.11 8.60
N VAL A 265 1.42 -11.45 9.68
CA VAL A 265 1.04 -10.04 9.62
C VAL A 265 2.27 -9.19 9.94
N GLY A 266 2.45 -8.09 9.23
CA GLY A 266 3.50 -7.12 9.49
C GLY A 266 2.98 -5.69 9.56
N VAL A 267 3.59 -4.91 10.45
CA VAL A 267 3.41 -3.46 10.56
C VAL A 267 4.65 -2.76 10.03
N GLN A 268 4.46 -1.77 9.17
CA GLN A 268 5.55 -0.96 8.63
C GLN A 268 5.22 0.53 8.65
N CYS A 269 6.25 1.36 8.58
CA CYS A 269 6.11 2.76 8.20
C CYS A 269 5.53 2.85 6.77
N ALA A 270 4.39 3.50 6.61
CA ALA A 270 3.72 3.64 5.31
C ALA A 270 4.48 4.54 4.33
N ARG A 271 5.30 5.49 4.82
CA ARG A 271 5.99 6.49 3.99
C ARG A 271 7.34 6.02 3.46
N HIS A 272 8.07 5.25 4.26
CA HIS A 272 9.44 4.81 3.93
C HIS A 272 9.53 3.28 3.75
N GLY A 273 8.50 2.54 4.14
CA GLY A 273 8.43 1.08 4.02
C GLY A 273 9.47 0.35 4.87
N PHE A 274 9.67 0.80 6.12
CA PHE A 274 10.49 0.13 7.12
C PHE A 274 9.59 -0.68 8.06
N TYR A 275 9.90 -1.95 8.29
CA TYR A 275 9.17 -2.75 9.26
C TYR A 275 9.40 -2.25 10.69
N MET A 276 8.33 -2.26 11.49
CA MET A 276 8.36 -1.85 12.89
C MET A 276 8.88 -3.01 13.77
N PRO A 277 9.65 -2.73 14.83
CA PRO A 277 10.06 -3.75 15.81
C PRO A 277 8.86 -4.31 16.53
N GLN A 278 8.90 -5.63 16.75
CA GLN A 278 7.78 -6.40 17.29
C GLN A 278 6.44 -6.12 16.55
N GLY A 279 6.52 -5.67 15.30
CA GLY A 279 5.37 -5.40 14.44
C GLY A 279 4.94 -6.63 13.63
N MET A 280 5.47 -7.82 13.92
CA MET A 280 5.13 -9.05 13.20
C MET A 280 4.59 -10.15 14.12
N VAL A 281 3.58 -10.87 13.62
CA VAL A 281 2.98 -12.03 14.28
C VAL A 281 2.65 -13.14 13.27
N ASP A 282 2.70 -14.40 13.72
CA ASP A 282 2.28 -15.54 12.91
C ASP A 282 0.76 -15.73 12.90
N LEU A 283 0.19 -15.90 11.73
CA LEU A 283 -1.22 -16.26 11.53
C LEU A 283 -1.42 -17.77 11.63
N LYS A 284 -2.42 -18.22 12.42
CA LYS A 284 -2.70 -19.65 12.62
C LYS A 284 -3.75 -20.22 11.64
N LYS A 285 -4.83 -19.49 11.33
CA LYS A 285 -5.95 -19.96 10.49
C LYS A 285 -6.51 -18.85 9.60
N GLY A 286 -5.66 -18.22 8.80
CA GLY A 286 -6.03 -17.05 8.01
C GLY A 286 -5.91 -15.74 8.80
N GLU A 287 -6.37 -14.65 8.20
CA GLU A 287 -6.47 -13.34 8.86
C GLU A 287 -7.44 -13.40 10.05
N ALA A 288 -7.01 -12.85 11.18
CA ALA A 288 -7.83 -12.67 12.37
C ALA A 288 -7.48 -11.33 12.99
N PHE A 289 -8.49 -10.49 13.23
CA PHE A 289 -8.29 -9.12 13.71
C PHE A 289 -7.55 -9.08 15.03
N SER A 290 -7.85 -9.99 15.96
CA SER A 290 -7.15 -10.09 17.23
C SER A 290 -5.63 -10.27 17.12
N LEU A 291 -5.15 -10.94 16.07
CA LEU A 291 -3.72 -11.16 15.85
C LEU A 291 -3.07 -9.91 15.25
N THR A 292 -3.75 -9.28 14.29
CA THR A 292 -3.34 -8.00 13.71
C THR A 292 -3.25 -6.90 14.77
N ASP A 293 -4.24 -6.83 15.67
CA ASP A 293 -4.28 -5.88 16.78
C ASP A 293 -3.09 -6.06 17.72
N TYR A 294 -2.72 -7.32 17.99
CA TYR A 294 -1.55 -7.64 18.81
C TYR A 294 -0.27 -7.09 18.16
N ALA A 295 -0.06 -7.32 16.86
CA ALA A 295 1.10 -6.76 16.15
C ALA A 295 1.12 -5.23 16.19
N LEU A 296 -0.05 -4.59 16.02
CA LEU A 296 -0.18 -3.15 16.02
C LEU A 296 0.12 -2.52 17.39
N VAL A 297 -0.41 -3.09 18.48
CA VAL A 297 -0.15 -2.61 19.85
C VAL A 297 1.34 -2.63 20.15
N PHE A 298 2.04 -3.70 19.78
CA PHE A 298 3.49 -3.78 19.98
C PHE A 298 4.26 -2.84 19.04
N ALA A 299 3.83 -2.62 17.81
CA ALA A 299 4.44 -1.61 16.95
C ALA A 299 4.30 -0.19 17.52
N LEU A 300 3.20 0.09 18.24
CA LEU A 300 2.87 1.40 18.82
C LEU A 300 3.41 1.63 20.23
N ALA A 301 3.80 0.59 20.97
CA ALA A 301 4.18 0.72 22.37
C ALA A 301 5.34 1.71 22.63
N GLU A 302 6.26 1.86 21.67
CA GLU A 302 7.38 2.82 21.75
C GLU A 302 7.05 4.19 21.12
N ALA A 303 5.88 4.32 20.52
CA ALA A 303 5.37 5.54 19.88
C ALA A 303 4.14 6.10 20.63
N TRP A 304 3.91 5.69 21.88
CA TRP A 304 2.68 5.96 22.60
C TRP A 304 2.39 7.46 22.81
N THR A 305 3.42 8.29 22.80
CA THR A 305 3.34 9.75 22.93
C THR A 305 3.06 10.48 21.60
N LEU A 306 3.17 9.79 20.46
CA LEU A 306 3.00 10.39 19.13
C LEU A 306 1.53 10.39 18.68
N ARG A 307 1.21 11.23 17.69
CA ARG A 307 -0.01 11.10 16.90
C ARG A 307 0.18 10.05 15.82
N TRP A 308 -0.83 9.22 15.56
CA TRP A 308 -0.75 8.16 14.56
C TRP A 308 -1.87 8.29 13.51
N VAL A 309 -1.55 7.91 12.28
CA VAL A 309 -2.51 7.68 11.20
C VAL A 309 -2.38 6.24 10.74
N LEU A 310 -3.49 5.51 10.74
CA LEU A 310 -3.57 4.09 10.42
C LEU A 310 -4.39 3.87 9.15
N ARG A 311 -3.81 3.16 8.19
CA ARG A 311 -4.55 2.59 7.05
C ARG A 311 -4.79 1.11 7.33
N ILE A 312 -6.06 0.73 7.48
CA ILE A 312 -6.49 -0.64 7.77
C ILE A 312 -7.57 -1.01 6.75
N GLU A 313 -7.47 -2.17 6.09
CA GLU A 313 -8.49 -2.59 5.12
C GLU A 313 -9.89 -2.83 5.72
N HIS A 314 -9.98 -3.00 7.03
CA HIS A 314 -11.21 -3.25 7.79
C HIS A 314 -11.19 -2.50 9.14
N TRP A 315 -12.31 -1.91 9.55
CA TRP A 315 -12.44 -1.20 10.83
C TRP A 315 -12.70 -2.21 11.96
N PHE A 316 -12.02 -2.08 13.12
CA PHE A 316 -12.08 -3.03 14.24
C PHE A 316 -12.73 -2.39 15.48
N PRO A 317 -14.01 -2.68 15.78
CA PRO A 317 -14.73 -2.11 16.91
C PRO A 317 -14.11 -2.41 18.29
N SER A 318 -13.39 -3.54 18.42
CA SER A 318 -12.72 -3.99 19.65
C SER A 318 -11.61 -3.07 20.14
N MET A 319 -11.07 -2.21 19.26
CA MET A 319 -10.01 -1.27 19.60
C MET A 319 -10.51 0.08 20.11
N ALA A 320 -11.83 0.30 20.24
CA ALA A 320 -12.45 1.58 20.67
C ALA A 320 -11.76 2.24 21.90
N TRP A 321 -11.27 1.43 22.85
CA TRP A 321 -10.63 1.90 24.08
C TRP A 321 -9.17 2.40 23.92
N LEU A 322 -8.45 1.98 22.88
CA LEU A 322 -7.13 2.56 22.52
C LEU A 322 -7.30 4.01 22.03
N PHE A 323 -8.46 4.32 21.43
CA PHE A 323 -8.79 5.65 20.91
C PHE A 323 -9.20 6.65 22.00
N THR A 324 -9.52 6.20 23.22
CA THR A 324 -9.82 7.09 24.35
C THR A 324 -8.56 7.67 25.02
N LEU A 325 -7.37 7.11 24.78
CA LEU A 325 -6.10 7.56 25.36
C LEU A 325 -5.24 8.39 24.38
N VAL A 326 -5.52 8.35 23.07
CA VAL A 326 -4.66 8.92 22.02
C VAL A 326 -5.48 9.59 20.91
N VAL A 327 -5.06 10.78 20.45
CA VAL A 327 -5.72 11.54 19.39
C VAL A 327 -5.47 10.88 18.03
N LEU A 328 -6.34 9.95 17.64
CA LEU A 328 -6.33 9.35 16.31
C LEU A 328 -7.14 10.23 15.35
N SER A 329 -6.57 10.54 14.19
CA SER A 329 -7.30 11.24 13.12
C SER A 329 -7.34 10.34 11.89
N GLY A 330 -8.45 9.62 11.76
CA GLY A 330 -8.74 8.79 10.59
C GLY A 330 -8.14 7.39 10.64
N ALA A 331 -9.00 6.40 10.88
CA ALA A 331 -8.79 5.07 10.32
C ALA A 331 -9.26 5.11 8.86
N ILE A 332 -8.36 4.90 7.90
CA ILE A 332 -8.75 4.80 6.49
C ILE A 332 -9.30 3.39 6.26
N GLY A 333 -10.55 3.17 6.67
CA GLY A 333 -11.38 2.10 6.10
C GLY A 333 -11.76 2.50 4.68
N LYS A 334 -11.73 1.56 3.74
CA LYS A 334 -12.16 1.70 2.34
C LYS A 334 -13.24 2.77 2.15
N MET A 335 -12.86 3.97 1.70
CA MET A 335 -13.63 4.97 0.93
C MET A 335 -12.87 6.31 0.88
N HIS A 336 -11.96 6.42 -0.08
CA HIS A 336 -11.85 7.60 -0.93
C HIS A 336 -11.52 7.08 -2.33
N ILE A 337 -12.54 6.53 -2.98
CA ILE A 337 -12.53 6.30 -4.42
C ILE A 337 -12.36 7.69 -5.04
N LEU A 338 -11.21 7.89 -5.71
CA LEU A 338 -10.78 9.02 -6.57
C LEU A 338 -9.48 9.74 -6.19
N ASN A 339 -8.55 9.12 -5.45
CA ASN A 339 -7.14 9.55 -5.51
C ASN A 339 -6.13 8.42 -5.75
N HIS A 340 -6.52 7.44 -6.57
CA HIS A 340 -5.64 6.41 -7.15
C HIS A 340 -4.68 6.97 -8.22
N GLN A 341 -4.00 8.09 -7.95
CA GLN A 341 -2.93 8.57 -8.83
C GLN A 341 -1.59 8.80 -8.10
N ALA A 342 -1.53 8.63 -6.78
CA ALA A 342 -0.27 8.59 -6.03
C ALA A 342 -0.23 7.33 -5.16
N GLU A 343 0.53 6.32 -5.60
CA GLU A 343 0.69 4.98 -5.04
C GLU A 343 1.47 4.94 -3.70
N PHE A 344 1.25 5.88 -2.78
CA PHE A 344 1.97 5.89 -1.48
C PHE A 344 1.43 4.88 -0.46
N GLY A 345 0.33 4.18 -0.78
CA GLY A 345 -0.32 3.22 0.11
C GLY A 345 0.03 1.74 -0.11
N GLU A 346 0.76 1.39 -1.18
CA GLU A 346 1.06 -0.02 -1.56
C GLU A 346 2.47 -0.47 -1.14
N MET A 347 3.21 0.33 -0.36
CA MET A 347 4.62 0.03 -0.07
C MET A 347 4.85 -1.29 0.68
N ILE A 348 3.84 -1.82 1.40
CA ILE A 348 4.00 -3.07 2.16
C ILE A 348 4.08 -4.28 1.23
N GLU A 349 3.39 -4.20 0.08
CA GLU A 349 3.44 -5.21 -0.97
C GLU A 349 4.83 -5.31 -1.59
N ALA A 350 5.55 -4.18 -1.73
CA ALA A 350 6.94 -4.18 -2.19
C ALA A 350 7.86 -4.94 -1.20
N GLY A 351 7.67 -4.73 0.11
CA GLY A 351 8.38 -5.50 1.13
C GLY A 351 8.00 -6.98 1.12
N TRP A 352 6.73 -7.30 0.92
CA TRP A 352 6.26 -8.67 0.77
C TRP A 352 6.78 -9.37 -0.47
N ALA A 353 6.91 -8.68 -1.60
CA ALA A 353 7.51 -9.24 -2.80
C ALA A 353 8.92 -9.82 -2.51
N GLU A 354 9.74 -9.08 -1.75
CA GLU A 354 11.06 -9.57 -1.32
C GLU A 354 11.00 -10.75 -0.34
N HIS A 355 10.09 -10.72 0.63
CA HIS A 355 9.91 -11.83 1.56
C HIS A 355 9.43 -13.10 0.85
N ASN A 356 8.60 -12.94 -0.19
CA ASN A 356 8.03 -14.04 -0.96
C ASN A 356 9.10 -14.86 -1.69
N LEU A 357 10.24 -14.26 -2.02
CA LEU A 357 11.39 -14.97 -2.59
C LEU A 357 11.98 -16.00 -1.61
N ALA A 358 11.87 -15.75 -0.29
CA ALA A 358 12.28 -16.67 0.77
C ALA A 358 11.14 -17.58 1.28
N ALA A 359 9.93 -17.46 0.70
CA ALA A 359 8.79 -18.28 1.10
C ALA A 359 9.02 -19.79 0.85
N GLY A 360 9.81 -20.13 -0.18
CA GLY A 360 10.14 -21.53 -0.49
C GLY A 360 10.96 -22.21 0.61
N SER A 361 11.99 -21.53 1.13
CA SER A 361 12.85 -22.06 2.20
C SER A 361 12.17 -21.98 3.57
N SER A 362 11.56 -20.84 3.92
CA SER A 362 10.93 -20.62 5.23
C SER A 362 9.80 -21.62 5.54
N LYS A 363 9.12 -22.16 4.52
CA LYS A 363 8.12 -23.23 4.68
C LYS A 363 8.66 -24.52 5.28
N GLU A 364 9.93 -24.81 5.02
CA GLU A 364 10.63 -26.03 5.44
C GLU A 364 11.49 -25.81 6.69
N GLU A 365 11.57 -24.58 7.19
CA GLU A 365 12.33 -24.25 8.40
C GLU A 365 11.57 -24.64 9.67
N ASN A 366 12.33 -24.95 10.72
CA ASN A 366 11.80 -25.13 12.07
C ASN A 366 11.36 -23.77 12.65
N ASP A 367 10.58 -23.80 13.72
CA ASP A 367 9.92 -22.59 14.27
C ASP A 367 10.88 -21.44 14.56
N GLY A 368 11.83 -21.67 15.49
CA GLY A 368 12.79 -20.66 15.90
C GLY A 368 13.69 -20.19 14.75
N ASN A 369 14.20 -21.14 13.94
CA ASN A 369 15.04 -20.80 12.80
C ASN A 369 14.30 -19.93 11.77
N ARG A 370 12.99 -20.17 11.57
CA ARG A 370 12.15 -19.41 10.63
C ARG A 370 12.00 -17.96 11.07
N HIS A 371 11.69 -17.70 12.33
CA HIS A 371 11.63 -16.32 12.85
C HIS A 371 12.97 -15.60 12.68
N ASP A 372 14.06 -16.24 13.09
CA ASP A 372 15.41 -15.68 12.92
C ASP A 372 15.74 -15.37 11.44
N SER A 373 15.28 -16.21 10.49
CA SER A 373 15.46 -15.97 9.05
C SER A 373 14.65 -14.78 8.56
N ILE A 374 13.37 -14.69 8.94
CA ILE A 374 12.48 -13.61 8.51
C ILE A 374 12.94 -12.28 9.15
N ASP A 375 13.33 -12.29 10.43
CA ASP A 375 13.91 -11.12 11.10
C ASP A 375 15.15 -10.59 10.38
N ASP A 376 16.05 -11.48 9.94
CA ASP A 376 17.26 -11.08 9.21
C ASP A 376 16.93 -10.52 7.82
N ILE A 377 15.90 -11.05 7.15
CA ILE A 377 15.39 -10.52 5.87
C ILE A 377 14.76 -9.14 6.05
N SER A 378 13.88 -8.97 7.05
CA SER A 378 13.28 -7.68 7.39
C SER A 378 14.34 -6.66 7.83
N GLY A 379 15.35 -7.12 8.58
CA GLY A 379 16.53 -6.36 8.97
C GLY A 379 17.36 -5.88 7.79
N SER A 380 17.61 -6.75 6.81
CA SER A 380 18.28 -6.38 5.56
C SER A 380 17.46 -5.37 4.77
N TRP A 381 16.16 -5.59 4.62
CA TRP A 381 15.26 -4.67 3.91
C TRP A 381 15.29 -3.26 4.51
N ASN A 382 15.17 -3.14 5.83
CA ASN A 382 15.29 -1.85 6.51
C ASN A 382 16.72 -1.26 6.37
N TRP A 383 17.75 -2.10 6.45
CA TRP A 383 19.14 -1.65 6.30
C TRP A 383 19.44 -1.09 4.90
N ASP A 384 18.98 -1.77 3.85
CA ASP A 384 19.21 -1.36 2.46
C ASP A 384 18.49 -0.04 2.14
N LYS A 385 17.44 0.29 2.89
CA LYS A 385 16.72 1.57 2.82
C LYS A 385 17.28 2.66 3.72
N THR A 386 18.25 2.34 4.59
CA THR A 386 18.84 3.32 5.52
C THR A 386 19.42 4.55 4.79
N PRO A 387 20.04 4.44 3.59
CA PRO A 387 20.41 5.60 2.77
C PRO A 387 19.20 6.34 2.14
N VAL A 388 18.26 6.81 2.96
CA VAL A 388 16.94 7.32 2.56
C VAL A 388 16.96 8.65 1.78
N ALA A 389 18.11 9.32 1.69
CA ALA A 389 18.26 10.62 1.03
C ALA A 389 17.71 10.64 -0.40
N SER A 390 17.96 9.59 -1.19
CA SER A 390 17.46 9.51 -2.58
C SER A 390 15.94 9.39 -2.65
N ALA A 391 15.34 8.64 -1.71
CA ALA A 391 13.90 8.48 -1.59
C ALA A 391 13.25 9.82 -1.19
N LEU A 392 13.77 10.49 -0.15
CA LEU A 392 13.30 11.82 0.26
C LEU A 392 13.47 12.85 -0.87
N GLN A 393 14.54 12.75 -1.65
CA GLN A 393 14.75 13.63 -2.79
C GLN A 393 13.71 13.42 -3.89
N HIS A 394 13.39 12.16 -4.19
CA HIS A 394 12.32 11.84 -5.13
C HIS A 394 10.96 12.36 -4.64
N LEU A 395 10.60 12.06 -3.39
CA LEU A 395 9.35 12.53 -2.78
C LEU A 395 9.24 14.05 -2.78
N SER A 396 10.31 14.76 -2.44
CA SER A 396 10.36 16.23 -2.44
C SER A 396 10.13 16.81 -3.85
N ARG A 397 10.72 16.22 -4.89
CA ARG A 397 10.49 16.66 -6.28
C ARG A 397 9.05 16.46 -6.72
N VAL A 398 8.46 15.31 -6.42
CA VAL A 398 7.06 15.01 -6.73
C VAL A 398 6.12 15.94 -5.97
N CYS A 399 6.33 16.12 -4.66
CA CYS A 399 5.54 17.03 -3.85
C CYS A 399 5.61 18.47 -4.36
N HIS A 400 6.78 18.95 -4.76
CA HIS A 400 6.94 20.32 -5.24
C HIS A 400 6.12 20.57 -6.51
N SER A 401 6.19 19.67 -7.49
CA SER A 401 5.42 19.80 -8.73
C SER A 401 3.91 19.68 -8.49
N GLU A 402 3.50 18.75 -7.64
CA GLU A 402 2.08 18.58 -7.30
C GLU A 402 1.51 19.77 -6.52
N LYS A 403 2.26 20.31 -5.56
CA LYS A 403 1.88 21.50 -4.78
C LYS A 403 1.63 22.68 -5.70
N ARG A 404 2.53 22.92 -6.66
CA ARG A 404 2.36 23.98 -7.67
C ARG A 404 1.07 23.79 -8.47
N ILE A 405 0.89 22.62 -9.09
CA ILE A 405 -0.29 22.32 -9.94
C ILE A 405 -1.60 22.49 -9.17
N ARG A 406 -1.66 22.01 -7.92
CA ARG A 406 -2.87 22.07 -7.09
C ARG A 406 -3.15 23.49 -6.61
N SER A 407 -2.12 24.26 -6.26
CA SER A 407 -2.24 25.69 -5.93
C SER A 407 -2.75 26.51 -7.10
N ASP A 408 -2.13 26.39 -8.28
CA ASP A 408 -2.54 27.13 -9.47
C ASP A 408 -3.99 26.83 -9.85
N HIS A 409 -4.38 25.55 -9.79
CA HIS A 409 -5.75 25.13 -10.07
C HIS A 409 -6.76 25.72 -9.09
N PHE A 410 -6.45 25.71 -7.79
CA PHE A 410 -7.32 26.29 -6.78
C PHE A 410 -7.43 27.81 -6.91
N GLU A 411 -6.33 28.50 -7.21
CA GLU A 411 -6.35 29.96 -7.46
C GLU A 411 -7.17 30.32 -8.70
N GLU A 412 -7.08 29.53 -9.78
CA GLU A 412 -7.91 29.71 -10.97
C GLU A 412 -9.40 29.52 -10.65
N LEU A 413 -9.74 28.52 -9.82
CA LEU A 413 -11.10 28.32 -9.33
C LEU A 413 -11.59 29.50 -8.48
N ASN A 414 -10.73 30.05 -7.61
CA ASN A 414 -11.07 31.25 -6.83
C ASN A 414 -11.31 32.49 -7.71
N LYS A 415 -10.52 32.68 -8.77
CA LYS A 415 -10.70 33.81 -9.71
C LYS A 415 -11.99 33.71 -10.53
N THR A 416 -12.42 32.50 -10.84
CA THR A 416 -13.61 32.24 -11.68
C THR A 416 -14.91 32.15 -10.87
N THR A 417 -14.81 31.98 -9.56
CA THR A 417 -15.97 31.89 -8.65
C THR A 417 -16.32 33.27 -8.09
N PRO A 418 -17.60 33.66 -8.01
CA PRO A 418 -18.01 34.91 -7.38
C PRO A 418 -17.51 35.02 -5.93
N ALA A 419 -16.89 36.15 -5.56
CA ALA A 419 -16.28 36.35 -4.24
C ALA A 419 -17.23 36.08 -3.07
N LYS A 420 -18.51 36.47 -3.21
CA LYS A 420 -19.55 36.19 -2.20
C LYS A 420 -19.71 34.69 -1.91
N LYS A 421 -19.66 33.85 -2.95
CA LYS A 421 -19.77 32.38 -2.82
C LYS A 421 -18.52 31.77 -2.19
N VAL A 422 -17.34 32.29 -2.52
CA VAL A 422 -16.08 31.88 -1.88
C VAL A 422 -16.15 32.15 -0.38
N CYS A 423 -16.57 33.35 0.04
CA CYS A 423 -16.74 33.67 1.47
C CYS A 423 -17.77 32.78 2.17
N GLU A 424 -18.90 32.49 1.51
CA GLU A 424 -19.92 31.55 2.02
C GLU A 424 -19.33 30.15 2.23
N TRP A 425 -18.52 29.64 1.29
CA TRP A 425 -17.91 28.31 1.37
C TRP A 425 -16.75 28.24 2.36
N GLU A 426 -15.94 29.30 2.47
CA GLU A 426 -14.86 29.38 3.45
C GLU A 426 -15.37 29.30 4.89
N ALA A 427 -16.59 29.80 5.14
CA ALA A 427 -17.25 29.76 6.44
C ALA A 427 -17.91 28.41 6.78
N MET A 428 -18.00 27.46 5.83
CA MET A 428 -18.62 26.15 6.09
C MET A 428 -17.69 25.21 6.84
N ASP A 429 -18.25 24.40 7.74
CA ASP A 429 -17.51 23.36 8.45
C ASP A 429 -17.16 22.19 7.52
N VAL A 430 -15.87 21.84 7.48
CA VAL A 430 -15.34 20.73 6.67
C VAL A 430 -15.43 19.37 7.36
N GLN A 431 -15.74 19.33 8.66
CA GLN A 431 -15.86 18.09 9.42
C GLN A 431 -17.17 17.37 9.10
N PRO A 432 -17.14 16.08 8.72
CA PRO A 432 -18.36 15.32 8.46
C PRO A 432 -19.13 15.10 9.76
N ARG A 433 -20.45 15.33 9.74
CA ARG A 433 -21.32 15.16 10.90
C ARG A 433 -22.48 14.23 10.58
N MET A 434 -22.91 13.47 11.58
CA MET A 434 -24.14 12.69 11.50
C MET A 434 -25.32 13.58 11.89
N VAL A 435 -26.19 13.89 10.93
CA VAL A 435 -27.44 14.64 11.15
C VAL A 435 -28.59 13.72 10.78
N GLU A 436 -29.49 13.42 11.72
CA GLU A 436 -30.64 12.53 11.52
C GLU A 436 -30.29 11.15 10.93
N GLY A 437 -29.14 10.59 11.31
CA GLY A 437 -28.68 9.29 10.80
C GLY A 437 -28.07 9.33 9.39
N LYS A 438 -27.96 10.50 8.75
CA LYS A 438 -27.25 10.70 7.48
C LYS A 438 -25.93 11.43 7.69
N LEU A 439 -24.90 10.97 6.98
CA LEU A 439 -23.59 11.63 6.96
C LEU A 439 -23.69 12.89 6.09
N VAL A 440 -23.58 14.07 6.69
CA VAL A 440 -23.53 15.34 5.98
C VAL A 440 -22.08 15.79 5.90
N SER A 441 -21.62 16.10 4.69
CA SER A 441 -20.24 16.51 4.42
C SER A 441 -20.21 17.52 3.28
N VAL A 442 -19.34 18.53 3.38
CA VAL A 442 -19.11 19.49 2.30
C VAL A 442 -18.54 18.85 1.04
N PHE A 443 -17.99 17.64 1.15
CA PHE A 443 -17.49 16.87 0.01
C PHE A 443 -18.58 16.06 -0.71
N GLN A 444 -19.81 16.07 -0.18
CA GLN A 444 -20.98 15.44 -0.80
C GLN A 444 -21.94 16.50 -1.32
N THR A 445 -22.63 16.18 -2.42
CA THR A 445 -23.69 17.02 -2.98
C THR A 445 -24.97 16.86 -2.18
N ASN A 446 -25.55 17.96 -1.70
CA ASN A 446 -26.85 17.97 -1.03
C ASN A 446 -27.93 18.39 -2.04
N PHE A 447 -28.35 17.46 -2.90
CA PHE A 447 -29.49 17.71 -3.77
C PHE A 447 -30.79 17.38 -3.03
N ASN A 448 -31.55 18.40 -2.61
CA ASN A 448 -32.88 18.21 -2.03
C ASN A 448 -33.93 17.74 -3.08
N LYS A 449 -33.65 17.94 -4.39
CA LYS A 449 -34.48 17.51 -5.54
C LYS A 449 -33.61 17.07 -6.72
N GLY A 450 -32.62 16.21 -6.48
CA GLY A 450 -31.79 15.65 -7.56
C GLY A 450 -32.53 14.59 -8.39
N PRO A 451 -32.05 14.25 -9.60
CA PRO A 451 -32.52 13.06 -10.30
C PRO A 451 -32.34 11.83 -9.40
N PRO A 452 -33.29 10.89 -9.37
CA PRO A 452 -33.23 9.72 -8.50
C PRO A 452 -31.99 8.88 -8.84
N THR A 453 -31.16 8.55 -7.84
CA THR A 453 -30.06 7.57 -8.00
C THR A 453 -30.61 6.14 -7.89
N HIS A 454 -29.87 5.14 -8.37
CA HIS A 454 -30.27 3.74 -8.19
C HIS A 454 -30.42 3.38 -6.70
N ALA A 455 -29.57 3.94 -5.84
CA ALA A 455 -29.63 3.74 -4.39
C ALA A 455 -30.88 4.39 -3.77
N ASP A 456 -31.23 5.60 -4.20
CA ASP A 456 -32.44 6.29 -3.71
C ASP A 456 -33.72 5.60 -4.19
N ALA A 457 -33.73 5.11 -5.43
CA ALA A 457 -34.84 4.33 -5.98
C ALA A 457 -35.03 3.02 -5.20
N TYR A 458 -33.93 2.30 -4.92
CA TYR A 458 -33.95 1.08 -4.12
C TYR A 458 -34.42 1.33 -2.69
N ALA A 459 -33.90 2.36 -2.01
CA ALA A 459 -34.30 2.71 -0.64
C ALA A 459 -35.78 3.11 -0.56
N ARG A 460 -36.29 3.85 -1.56
CA ARG A 460 -37.70 4.21 -1.66
C ARG A 460 -38.59 2.98 -1.82
N LEU A 461 -38.23 2.05 -2.70
CA LEU A 461 -38.99 0.82 -2.93
C LEU A 461 -38.96 -0.10 -1.69
N LEU A 462 -37.81 -0.20 -1.01
CA LEU A 462 -37.67 -0.96 0.22
C LEU A 462 -38.56 -0.39 1.35
N ALA A 463 -38.66 0.94 1.46
CA ALA A 463 -39.56 1.59 2.42
C ALA A 463 -41.05 1.35 2.10
N ILE A 464 -41.40 1.24 0.81
CA ILE A 464 -42.76 0.89 0.37
C ILE A 464 -43.06 -0.59 0.67
N GLU A 465 -42.12 -1.51 0.45
CA GLU A 465 -42.26 -2.92 0.80
C GLU A 465 -42.34 -3.15 2.32
N GLY A 466 -41.50 -2.46 3.11
CA GLY A 466 -41.51 -2.54 4.58
C GLY A 466 -42.80 -2.02 5.22
N LYS A 467 -43.49 -1.07 4.57
CA LYS A 467 -44.84 -0.64 5.01
C LYS A 467 -45.92 -1.70 4.72
N LYS A 468 -45.78 -2.47 3.63
CA LYS A 468 -46.70 -3.54 3.24
C LYS A 468 -46.49 -4.84 4.03
N SER A 469 -45.30 -5.10 4.56
CA SER A 469 -44.99 -6.34 5.30
C SER A 469 -45.53 -6.38 6.74
N SER A 470 -46.25 -5.34 7.19
CA SER A 470 -46.95 -5.36 8.49
C SER A 470 -48.22 -6.22 8.47
N ASP A 471 -48.74 -6.59 7.29
CA ASP A 471 -50.04 -7.28 7.16
C ASP A 471 -50.02 -8.70 6.60
N LEU A 472 -48.90 -9.26 6.09
CA LEU A 472 -48.91 -10.61 5.50
C LEU A 472 -47.62 -11.42 5.76
N ALA A 473 -47.81 -12.63 6.29
CA ALA A 473 -46.77 -13.61 6.57
C ALA A 473 -46.18 -14.27 5.30
N ALA A 474 -44.87 -14.53 5.36
CA ALA A 474 -44.09 -15.53 4.60
C ALA A 474 -44.45 -15.76 3.12
N LEU A 475 -43.94 -14.90 2.23
CA LEU A 475 -43.71 -15.22 0.80
C LEU A 475 -42.21 -15.41 0.53
N PRO A 476 -41.81 -16.15 -0.53
CA PRO A 476 -40.42 -16.22 -0.99
C PRO A 476 -39.90 -14.83 -1.37
N ALA A 477 -38.57 -14.66 -1.42
CA ALA A 477 -37.82 -13.40 -1.69
C ALA A 477 -38.64 -12.24 -2.28
N SER A 478 -38.64 -11.05 -1.64
CA SER A 478 -39.49 -9.93 -2.07
C SER A 478 -39.29 -9.55 -3.55
N ASP A 479 -40.34 -9.02 -4.17
CA ASP A 479 -40.35 -8.64 -5.59
C ASP A 479 -39.19 -7.68 -5.94
N LEU A 480 -38.82 -6.77 -5.02
CA LEU A 480 -37.63 -5.93 -5.14
C LEU A 480 -36.32 -6.72 -5.17
N ALA A 481 -36.16 -7.69 -4.26
CA ALA A 481 -34.95 -8.52 -4.20
C ALA A 481 -34.79 -9.37 -5.48
N LEU A 482 -35.90 -9.84 -6.05
CA LEU A 482 -35.92 -10.61 -7.28
C LEU A 482 -35.48 -9.78 -8.50
N VAL A 483 -36.06 -8.58 -8.68
CA VAL A 483 -35.66 -7.67 -9.77
C VAL A 483 -34.22 -7.19 -9.58
N THR A 484 -33.81 -6.89 -8.34
CA THR A 484 -32.42 -6.47 -8.06
C THR A 484 -31.43 -7.59 -8.42
N SER A 485 -31.74 -8.84 -8.08
CA SER A 485 -30.92 -10.00 -8.42
C SER A 485 -30.82 -10.20 -9.93
N ALA A 486 -31.91 -9.96 -10.67
CA ALA A 486 -31.92 -10.01 -12.12
C ALA A 486 -31.04 -8.92 -12.75
N LEU A 487 -31.09 -7.68 -12.25
CA LEU A 487 -30.25 -6.58 -12.73
C LEU A 487 -28.76 -6.81 -12.44
N LEU A 488 -28.43 -7.42 -11.29
CA LEU A 488 -27.06 -7.84 -10.97
C LEU A 488 -26.58 -8.95 -11.91
N LEU A 489 -27.45 -9.92 -12.20
CA LEU A 489 -27.13 -10.99 -13.14
C LEU A 489 -26.93 -10.46 -14.56
N GLU A 490 -27.74 -9.50 -15.01
CA GLU A 490 -27.58 -8.81 -16.31
C GLU A 490 -26.21 -8.13 -16.40
N ARG A 491 -25.82 -7.41 -15.34
CA ARG A 491 -24.49 -6.78 -15.25
C ARG A 491 -23.38 -7.83 -15.40
N ASP A 492 -23.50 -8.96 -14.71
CA ASP A 492 -22.49 -10.02 -14.73
C ASP A 492 -22.42 -10.72 -16.11
N GLN A 493 -23.56 -10.96 -16.79
CA GLN A 493 -23.59 -11.42 -18.18
C GLN A 493 -22.85 -10.46 -19.12
N HIS A 494 -23.07 -9.16 -18.98
CA HIS A 494 -22.38 -8.15 -19.78
C HIS A 494 -20.88 -8.06 -19.50
N HIS A 495 -20.46 -8.28 -18.26
CA HIS A 495 -19.05 -8.34 -17.90
C HIS A 495 -18.34 -9.49 -18.64
N VAL A 496 -18.95 -10.68 -18.66
CA VAL A 496 -18.43 -11.85 -19.40
C VAL A 496 -18.39 -11.57 -20.91
N ARG A 497 -19.46 -11.03 -21.51
CA ARG A 497 -19.48 -10.65 -22.94
C ARG A 497 -18.33 -9.69 -23.29
N ARG A 498 -18.03 -8.75 -22.39
CA ARG A 498 -16.93 -7.81 -22.58
C ARG A 498 -15.57 -8.49 -22.48
N MET A 499 -15.37 -9.37 -21.51
CA MET A 499 -14.13 -10.13 -21.38
C MET A 499 -13.82 -10.92 -22.66
N ILE A 500 -14.84 -11.55 -23.25
CA ILE A 500 -14.76 -12.24 -24.54
C ILE A 500 -14.37 -11.26 -25.66
N ALA A 501 -15.07 -10.12 -25.77
CA ALA A 501 -14.76 -9.11 -26.79
C ALA A 501 -13.33 -8.53 -26.66
N THR A 502 -12.81 -8.43 -25.43
CA THR A 502 -11.43 -7.97 -25.17
C THR A 502 -10.36 -9.06 -25.24
N LYS A 503 -10.73 -10.30 -25.59
CA LYS A 503 -9.82 -11.47 -25.64
C LYS A 503 -9.09 -11.70 -24.32
N ALA A 504 -9.81 -11.66 -23.19
CA ALA A 504 -9.26 -12.01 -21.88
C ALA A 504 -8.87 -13.50 -21.81
N GLU A 505 -8.07 -13.87 -20.79
CA GLU A 505 -7.68 -15.27 -20.57
C GLU A 505 -8.90 -16.20 -20.43
N GLU A 506 -8.84 -17.35 -21.12
CA GLU A 506 -9.94 -18.31 -21.21
C GLU A 506 -10.39 -18.81 -19.82
N ALA A 507 -9.45 -19.09 -18.92
CA ALA A 507 -9.74 -19.49 -17.55
C ALA A 507 -10.56 -18.46 -16.75
N LEU A 508 -10.35 -17.16 -17.00
CA LEU A 508 -11.12 -16.08 -16.36
C LEU A 508 -12.54 -15.99 -16.93
N VAL A 509 -12.68 -16.18 -18.25
CA VAL A 509 -13.97 -16.22 -18.94
C VAL A 509 -14.79 -17.41 -18.43
N ASP A 510 -14.19 -18.59 -18.31
CA ASP A 510 -14.85 -19.80 -17.83
C ASP A 510 -15.29 -19.68 -16.37
N ALA A 511 -14.43 -19.10 -15.51
CA ALA A 511 -14.80 -18.79 -14.14
C ALA A 511 -15.95 -17.78 -14.06
N GLY A 512 -16.01 -16.83 -15.00
CA GLY A 512 -17.11 -15.88 -15.15
C GLY A 512 -18.42 -16.57 -15.56
N ARG A 513 -18.37 -17.41 -16.60
CA ARG A 513 -19.51 -18.21 -17.08
C ARG A 513 -20.07 -19.10 -16.00
N LEU A 514 -19.23 -19.82 -15.26
CA LEU A 514 -19.68 -20.68 -14.16
C LEU A 514 -20.43 -19.91 -13.06
N ARG A 515 -19.98 -18.69 -12.74
CA ARG A 515 -20.68 -17.83 -11.77
C ARG A 515 -22.04 -17.39 -12.29
N VAL A 516 -22.10 -16.90 -13.53
CA VAL A 516 -23.35 -16.47 -14.18
C VAL A 516 -24.33 -17.64 -14.26
N PHE A 517 -23.86 -18.83 -14.67
CA PHE A 517 -24.69 -20.02 -14.80
C PHE A 517 -25.33 -20.43 -13.45
N LYS A 518 -24.54 -20.48 -12.36
CA LYS A 518 -25.06 -20.80 -11.02
C LYS A 518 -26.11 -19.79 -10.56
N SER A 519 -25.79 -18.50 -10.66
CA SER A 519 -26.72 -17.43 -10.28
C SER A 519 -27.98 -17.41 -11.15
N LEU A 520 -27.88 -17.80 -12.43
CA LEU A 520 -29.02 -17.91 -13.34
C LEU A 520 -29.96 -19.04 -12.93
N LEU A 521 -29.44 -20.21 -12.54
CA LEU A 521 -30.27 -21.31 -12.05
C LEU A 521 -31.01 -20.92 -10.77
N ASP A 522 -30.31 -20.33 -9.80
CA ASP A 522 -30.90 -19.86 -8.54
C ASP A 522 -31.97 -18.79 -8.77
N PHE A 523 -31.72 -17.87 -9.72
CA PHE A 523 -32.68 -16.84 -10.11
C PHE A 523 -33.92 -17.43 -10.80
N ARG A 524 -33.74 -18.33 -11.78
CA ARG A 524 -34.86 -18.97 -12.51
C ARG A 524 -35.78 -19.72 -11.56
N ALA A 525 -35.23 -20.45 -10.58
CA ALA A 525 -36.03 -21.15 -9.58
C ALA A 525 -36.92 -20.19 -8.77
N GLN A 526 -36.37 -19.05 -8.33
CA GLN A 526 -37.12 -18.03 -7.59
C GLN A 526 -38.13 -17.30 -8.48
N TYR A 527 -37.78 -17.04 -9.74
CA TYR A 527 -38.62 -16.31 -10.69
C TYR A 527 -39.83 -17.13 -11.14
N VAL A 528 -39.65 -18.42 -11.41
CA VAL A 528 -40.75 -19.36 -11.73
C VAL A 528 -41.66 -19.58 -10.53
N ALA A 529 -41.11 -19.64 -9.31
CA ALA A 529 -41.94 -19.72 -8.09
C ALA A 529 -42.84 -18.49 -7.93
N ARG A 530 -42.37 -17.30 -8.36
CA ARG A 530 -43.13 -16.05 -8.30
C ARG A 530 -44.11 -15.85 -9.46
N ILE A 531 -43.76 -16.31 -10.67
CA ILE A 531 -44.59 -16.26 -11.88
C ILE A 531 -44.57 -17.65 -12.55
N PRO A 532 -45.50 -18.55 -12.16
CA PRO A 532 -45.51 -19.93 -12.68
C PRO A 532 -45.68 -20.03 -14.21
N VAL A 533 -46.36 -19.05 -14.82
CA VAL A 533 -46.59 -18.97 -16.28
C VAL A 533 -45.29 -18.87 -17.09
N LEU A 534 -44.19 -18.44 -16.47
CA LEU A 534 -42.88 -18.39 -17.14
C LEU A 534 -42.23 -19.76 -17.30
N ALA A 535 -42.65 -20.78 -16.54
CA ALA A 535 -42.10 -22.13 -16.65
C ALA A 535 -42.22 -22.70 -18.07
N SER A 536 -43.33 -22.41 -18.78
CA SER A 536 -43.53 -22.86 -20.16
C SER A 536 -42.70 -22.09 -21.19
N HIS A 537 -42.13 -20.95 -20.80
CA HIS A 537 -41.33 -20.06 -21.67
C HIS A 537 -39.82 -20.20 -21.43
N MET A 538 -39.42 -20.79 -20.30
CA MET A 538 -38.02 -21.03 -19.94
C MET A 538 -37.57 -22.42 -20.39
N ARG A 539 -36.56 -22.47 -21.26
CA ARG A 539 -35.81 -23.71 -21.56
C ARG A 539 -34.68 -23.92 -20.54
N ASP A 540 -34.09 -25.11 -20.53
CA ASP A 540 -32.88 -25.39 -19.76
C ASP A 540 -31.77 -24.38 -20.12
N ALA A 541 -31.06 -23.88 -19.10
CA ALA A 541 -30.01 -22.89 -19.29
C ALA A 541 -28.81 -23.50 -20.01
N ASP A 542 -28.29 -22.82 -21.03
CA ASP A 542 -27.03 -23.20 -21.67
C ASP A 542 -25.85 -22.96 -20.71
N ALA A 543 -25.15 -24.04 -20.36
CA ALA A 543 -23.96 -23.99 -19.50
C ALA A 543 -22.71 -23.46 -20.21
N GLU A 544 -22.65 -23.55 -21.55
CA GLU A 544 -21.53 -23.07 -22.35
C GLU A 544 -21.62 -21.56 -22.63
N LYS A 545 -22.83 -21.03 -22.80
CA LYS A 545 -23.07 -19.60 -23.12
C LYS A 545 -24.11 -18.94 -22.21
N PRO A 546 -23.95 -19.01 -20.87
CA PRO A 546 -24.89 -18.42 -19.92
C PRO A 546 -24.96 -16.88 -20.06
N GLU A 547 -23.95 -16.25 -20.67
CA GLU A 547 -23.95 -14.83 -20.96
C GLU A 547 -24.96 -14.40 -22.02
N LEU A 548 -25.50 -15.31 -22.85
CA LEU A 548 -26.47 -15.00 -23.91
C LEU A 548 -27.93 -15.30 -23.52
N GLU A 549 -28.13 -15.97 -22.39
CA GLU A 549 -29.44 -16.35 -21.88
C GLU A 549 -30.30 -15.14 -21.55
N SER A 550 -31.60 -15.21 -21.90
CA SER A 550 -32.57 -14.17 -21.53
C SER A 550 -32.92 -14.29 -20.05
N LEU A 551 -32.98 -13.15 -19.36
CA LEU A 551 -33.40 -13.06 -17.96
C LEU A 551 -34.92 -12.91 -17.80
N PHE A 552 -35.66 -12.77 -18.91
CA PHE A 552 -37.12 -12.59 -18.91
C PHE A 552 -37.60 -11.49 -17.95
N LEU A 553 -36.84 -10.39 -17.88
CA LEU A 553 -37.22 -9.19 -17.15
C LEU A 553 -38.54 -8.62 -17.69
N PRO A 554 -39.33 -7.90 -16.88
CA PRO A 554 -40.53 -7.22 -17.35
C PRO A 554 -40.30 -6.33 -18.60
N SER A 555 -39.12 -5.73 -18.74
CA SER A 555 -38.74 -4.95 -19.93
C SER A 555 -38.64 -5.77 -21.24
N CYS A 556 -38.62 -7.11 -21.16
CA CYS A 556 -38.57 -8.01 -22.32
C CYS A 556 -39.95 -8.33 -22.90
N PHE A 557 -41.03 -7.95 -22.22
CA PHE A 557 -42.40 -8.24 -22.62
C PHE A 557 -43.17 -6.96 -22.97
N SER A 558 -44.07 -7.04 -23.94
CA SER A 558 -44.96 -5.93 -24.31
C SER A 558 -45.98 -5.63 -23.20
N LEU A 559 -46.56 -4.42 -23.19
CA LEU A 559 -47.54 -4.01 -22.19
C LEU A 559 -48.75 -4.98 -22.06
N PRO A 560 -49.33 -5.52 -23.14
CA PRO A 560 -50.38 -6.54 -23.04
C PRO A 560 -49.88 -7.83 -22.37
N ALA A 561 -48.72 -8.35 -22.78
CA ALA A 561 -48.14 -9.57 -22.22
C ALA A 561 -47.79 -9.42 -20.72
N ARG A 562 -47.32 -8.23 -20.30
CA ARG A 562 -47.07 -7.93 -18.87
C ARG A 562 -48.35 -7.92 -18.04
N THR A 563 -49.46 -7.49 -18.62
CA THR A 563 -50.76 -7.45 -17.95
C THR A 563 -51.31 -8.86 -17.79
N ASP A 564 -51.25 -9.67 -18.86
CA ASP A 564 -51.70 -11.07 -18.87
C ASP A 564 -50.87 -11.95 -17.91
N MET A 565 -49.56 -11.72 -17.82
CA MET A 565 -48.65 -12.44 -16.92
C MET A 565 -48.58 -11.86 -15.50
N GLN A 566 -49.41 -10.86 -15.16
CA GLN A 566 -49.43 -10.18 -13.85
C GLN A 566 -48.08 -9.58 -13.42
N MET A 567 -47.27 -9.11 -14.36
CA MET A 567 -45.92 -8.58 -14.13
C MET A 567 -45.89 -7.07 -13.84
N MET A 568 -47.04 -6.40 -13.77
CA MET A 568 -47.12 -4.93 -13.65
C MET A 568 -46.43 -4.37 -12.40
N ALA A 569 -46.49 -5.09 -11.27
CA ALA A 569 -45.78 -4.68 -10.05
C ALA A 569 -44.25 -4.76 -10.21
N LEU A 570 -43.76 -5.84 -10.81
CA LEU A 570 -42.32 -6.04 -11.10
C LEU A 570 -41.84 -5.05 -12.17
N ALA A 571 -42.67 -4.72 -13.15
CA ALA A 571 -42.38 -3.73 -14.18
C ALA A 571 -42.19 -2.32 -13.58
N ASN A 572 -43.01 -1.95 -12.60
CA ASN A 572 -42.86 -0.67 -11.91
C ASN A 572 -41.57 -0.63 -11.04
N ILE A 573 -41.25 -1.74 -10.36
CA ILE A 573 -39.98 -1.88 -9.60
C ILE A 573 -38.79 -1.75 -10.56
N GLU A 574 -38.81 -2.47 -11.68
CA GLU A 574 -37.76 -2.40 -12.70
C GLU A 574 -37.63 -0.97 -13.26
N TYR A 575 -38.74 -0.30 -13.59
CA TYR A 575 -38.74 1.06 -14.11
C TYR A 575 -37.99 2.02 -13.18
N ASN A 576 -38.32 2.03 -11.88
CA ASN A 576 -37.70 2.90 -10.89
C ASN A 576 -36.19 2.61 -10.73
N LEU A 577 -35.79 1.34 -10.74
CA LEU A 577 -34.37 0.97 -10.67
C LEU A 577 -33.62 1.34 -11.94
N ARG A 578 -34.21 1.13 -13.13
CA ARG A 578 -33.60 1.48 -14.43
C ARG A 578 -33.45 2.98 -14.60
N GLU A 579 -34.40 3.77 -14.11
CA GLU A 579 -34.33 5.24 -14.09
C GLU A 579 -33.12 5.71 -13.28
N GLY A 580 -32.94 5.18 -12.06
CA GLY A 580 -31.75 5.44 -11.25
C GLY A 580 -30.45 4.99 -11.91
N GLN A 581 -30.43 3.80 -12.54
CA GLN A 581 -29.25 3.31 -13.28
C GLN A 581 -28.88 4.20 -14.46
N ALA A 582 -29.88 4.80 -15.13
CA ALA A 582 -29.65 5.68 -16.27
C ALA A 582 -29.00 6.99 -15.82
N PHE A 583 -29.48 7.61 -14.75
CA PHE A 583 -28.86 8.83 -14.20
C PHE A 583 -27.46 8.58 -13.64
N ASP A 584 -27.25 7.46 -12.92
CA ASP A 584 -25.92 7.06 -12.44
C ASP A 584 -24.95 6.83 -13.61
N ALA A 585 -25.40 6.17 -14.68
CA ALA A 585 -24.58 5.95 -15.88
C ALA A 585 -24.22 7.25 -16.59
N LEU A 586 -25.12 8.25 -16.65
CA LEU A 586 -24.79 9.57 -17.19
C LEU A 586 -23.76 10.30 -16.33
N ALA A 587 -23.85 10.22 -15.01
CA ALA A 587 -22.85 10.78 -14.10
C ALA A 587 -21.47 10.14 -14.33
N GLU A 588 -21.41 8.80 -14.42
CA GLU A 588 -20.19 8.06 -14.74
C GLU A 588 -19.56 8.53 -16.07
N VAL A 589 -20.37 8.72 -17.12
CA VAL A 589 -19.91 9.22 -18.42
C VAL A 589 -19.32 10.63 -18.32
N ARG A 590 -19.99 11.55 -17.62
CA ARG A 590 -19.50 12.94 -17.43
C ARG A 590 -18.15 12.96 -16.74
N THR A 591 -18.02 12.24 -15.63
CA THR A 591 -16.75 12.16 -14.88
C THR A 591 -15.65 11.57 -15.75
N ALA A 592 -15.92 10.48 -16.47
CA ALA A 592 -14.93 9.86 -17.36
C ALA A 592 -14.48 10.80 -18.50
N ILE A 593 -15.40 11.59 -19.07
CA ILE A 593 -15.07 12.61 -20.09
C ILE A 593 -14.20 13.72 -19.49
N GLN A 594 -14.54 14.25 -18.32
CA GLN A 594 -13.74 15.28 -17.62
C GLN A 594 -12.33 14.78 -17.33
N THR A 595 -12.20 13.55 -16.79
CA THR A 595 -10.91 12.93 -16.50
C THR A 595 -10.09 12.72 -17.77
N LEU A 596 -10.69 12.25 -18.87
CA LEU A 596 -10.00 12.09 -20.15
C LEU A 596 -9.48 13.44 -20.67
N ASN A 597 -10.32 14.48 -20.67
CA ASN A 597 -9.96 15.81 -21.15
C ASN A 597 -8.80 16.42 -20.35
N TYR A 598 -8.82 16.29 -19.03
CA TYR A 598 -7.74 16.72 -18.16
C TYR A 598 -6.41 16.02 -18.49
N ASN A 599 -6.44 14.69 -18.64
CA ASN A 599 -5.24 13.91 -18.92
C ASN A 599 -4.69 14.13 -20.34
N ILE A 600 -5.55 14.45 -21.32
CA ILE A 600 -5.10 14.88 -22.67
C ILE A 600 -4.31 16.20 -22.58
N GLN A 601 -4.74 17.15 -21.74
CA GLN A 601 -4.04 18.42 -21.56
C GLN A 601 -2.71 18.24 -20.81
N LEU A 602 -2.68 17.42 -19.76
CA LEU A 602 -1.44 17.04 -19.08
C LEU A 602 -0.44 16.40 -20.05
N LYS A 603 -0.89 15.49 -20.92
CA LYS A 603 -0.02 14.88 -21.93
C LYS A 603 0.62 15.92 -22.84
N LYS A 604 -0.14 16.92 -23.30
CA LYS A 604 0.37 17.97 -24.19
C LYS A 604 1.37 18.91 -23.52
N THR A 605 1.21 19.16 -22.22
CA THR A 605 1.96 20.20 -21.50
C THR A 605 3.17 19.65 -20.75
N GLN A 606 3.14 18.40 -20.29
CA GLN A 606 4.12 17.89 -19.32
C GLN A 606 4.83 16.60 -19.74
N ILE A 607 4.39 15.91 -20.81
CA ILE A 607 4.89 14.57 -21.14
C ILE A 607 5.75 14.60 -22.40
N HIS A 608 7.06 14.48 -22.20
CA HIS A 608 8.06 14.43 -23.26
C HIS A 608 8.81 13.09 -23.25
N GLY A 609 9.22 12.62 -24.42
CA GLY A 609 9.92 11.34 -24.60
C GLY A 609 9.00 10.16 -24.97
N ILE A 610 9.58 9.12 -25.60
CA ILE A 610 8.83 8.03 -26.24
C ILE A 610 8.15 7.11 -25.21
N GLY A 611 8.87 6.68 -24.17
CA GLY A 611 8.34 5.74 -23.17
C GLY A 611 7.21 6.31 -22.30
N ALA A 612 7.34 7.56 -21.84
CA ALA A 612 6.30 8.24 -21.06
C ALA A 612 5.05 8.53 -21.89
N ASN A 613 5.22 8.82 -23.19
CA ASN A 613 4.10 8.95 -24.13
C ASN A 613 3.33 7.64 -24.31
N THR A 614 4.01 6.51 -24.44
CA THR A 614 3.36 5.19 -24.59
C THR A 614 2.57 4.78 -23.35
N LYS A 615 3.12 4.96 -22.15
CA LYS A 615 2.41 4.68 -20.88
C LYS A 615 1.16 5.54 -20.73
N THR A 616 1.28 6.84 -21.00
CA THR A 616 0.15 7.78 -20.95
C THR A 616 -0.89 7.44 -22.01
N GLN A 617 -0.49 7.05 -23.22
CA GLN A 617 -1.43 6.66 -24.27
C GLN A 617 -2.25 5.43 -23.88
N ASN A 618 -1.64 4.44 -23.21
CA ASN A 618 -2.35 3.29 -22.67
C ASN A 618 -3.36 3.68 -21.59
N TYR A 619 -3.01 4.64 -20.74
CA TYR A 619 -3.92 5.18 -19.72
C TYR A 619 -5.10 5.95 -20.35
N LEU A 620 -4.84 6.82 -21.34
CA LEU A 620 -5.88 7.52 -22.09
C LEU A 620 -6.83 6.56 -22.81
N ARG A 621 -6.31 5.45 -23.35
CA ARG A 621 -7.13 4.38 -23.95
C ARG A 621 -8.04 3.73 -22.91
N THR A 622 -7.56 3.55 -21.68
CA THR A 622 -8.36 3.01 -20.57
C THR A 622 -9.49 3.96 -20.18
N LEU A 623 -9.21 5.26 -20.08
CA LEU A 623 -10.24 6.27 -19.81
C LEU A 623 -11.29 6.36 -20.93
N SER A 624 -10.85 6.30 -22.19
CA SER A 624 -11.75 6.25 -23.35
C SER A 624 -12.67 5.01 -23.31
N ASN A 625 -12.13 3.85 -22.93
CA ASN A 625 -12.92 2.64 -22.73
C ASN A 625 -13.96 2.84 -21.62
N ASN A 626 -13.62 3.53 -20.53
CA ASN A 626 -14.56 3.79 -19.43
C ASN A 626 -15.76 4.64 -19.86
N ILE A 627 -15.55 5.64 -20.72
CA ILE A 627 -16.63 6.43 -21.32
C ILE A 627 -17.60 5.53 -22.10
N GLN A 628 -17.07 4.58 -22.89
CA GLN A 628 -17.91 3.66 -23.66
C GLN A 628 -18.71 2.71 -22.77
N ILE A 629 -18.12 2.19 -21.69
CA ILE A 629 -18.84 1.34 -20.72
C ILE A 629 -20.04 2.09 -20.13
N GLY A 630 -19.82 3.32 -19.65
CA GLY A 630 -20.89 4.15 -19.08
C GLY A 630 -21.98 4.46 -20.10
N ALA A 631 -21.58 4.78 -21.34
CA ALA A 631 -22.50 5.05 -22.43
C ALA A 631 -23.36 3.83 -22.78
N ASP A 632 -22.77 2.63 -22.82
CA ASP A 632 -23.49 1.39 -23.10
C ASP A 632 -24.42 0.99 -21.95
N LYS A 633 -24.03 1.26 -20.70
CA LYS A 633 -24.90 1.10 -19.52
C LYS A 633 -26.12 2.03 -19.60
N TYR A 634 -25.93 3.28 -20.00
CA TYR A 634 -27.03 4.22 -20.24
C TYR A 634 -27.96 3.76 -21.36
N ARG A 635 -27.41 3.40 -22.53
CA ARG A 635 -28.21 2.96 -23.70
C ARG A 635 -29.06 1.74 -23.38
N ARG A 636 -28.51 0.77 -22.65
CA ARG A 636 -29.26 -0.42 -22.20
C ARG A 636 -30.41 -0.06 -21.26
N SER A 637 -30.12 0.76 -20.25
CA SER A 637 -31.12 1.19 -19.27
C SER A 637 -32.24 2.00 -19.94
N ARG A 638 -31.90 2.90 -20.88
CA ARG A 638 -32.87 3.66 -21.68
C ARG A 638 -33.73 2.77 -22.56
N LYS A 639 -33.15 1.76 -23.22
CA LYS A 639 -33.91 0.79 -24.03
C LYS A 639 -34.94 0.06 -23.17
N ALA A 640 -34.54 -0.42 -21.99
CA ALA A 640 -35.45 -1.07 -21.06
C ALA A 640 -36.56 -0.12 -20.57
N LEU A 641 -36.24 1.14 -20.29
CA LEU A 641 -37.22 2.15 -19.87
C LEU A 641 -38.28 2.44 -20.95
N ILE A 642 -37.88 2.52 -22.22
CA ILE A 642 -38.83 2.72 -23.34
C ILE A 642 -39.82 1.56 -23.40
N GLU A 643 -39.33 0.32 -23.31
CA GLU A 643 -40.20 -0.86 -23.29
C GLU A 643 -41.12 -0.89 -22.06
N LEU A 644 -40.70 -0.31 -20.93
CA LEU A 644 -41.49 -0.21 -19.69
C LEU A 644 -42.48 0.96 -19.67
N GLY A 645 -42.45 1.86 -20.67
CA GLY A 645 -43.42 2.95 -20.82
C GLY A 645 -42.86 4.37 -20.84
N LEU A 646 -41.53 4.55 -20.89
CA LEU A 646 -40.93 5.87 -21.08
C LEU A 646 -41.18 6.38 -22.51
N PRO A 647 -41.67 7.62 -22.70
CA PRO A 647 -41.80 8.23 -24.03
C PRO A 647 -40.45 8.27 -24.77
N VAL A 648 -40.47 7.97 -26.07
CA VAL A 648 -39.26 7.96 -26.92
C VAL A 648 -38.58 9.34 -26.95
N ASP A 649 -39.39 10.40 -26.86
CA ASP A 649 -38.98 11.81 -26.86
C ASP A 649 -38.92 12.43 -25.45
N ASP A 650 -38.59 11.63 -24.43
CA ASP A 650 -38.43 12.16 -23.07
C ASP A 650 -37.34 13.25 -22.99
N GLY A 651 -37.69 14.36 -22.35
CA GLY A 651 -36.83 15.54 -22.25
C GLY A 651 -35.60 15.34 -21.35
N SER A 652 -35.68 14.39 -20.40
CA SER A 652 -34.68 14.14 -19.36
C SER A 652 -33.74 12.97 -19.68
N LEU A 653 -34.19 11.95 -20.42
CA LEU A 653 -33.42 10.78 -20.82
C LEU A 653 -33.41 10.66 -22.36
N ARG A 654 -32.58 11.48 -23.01
CA ARG A 654 -32.48 11.57 -24.48
C ARG A 654 -31.55 10.50 -25.10
N PRO A 655 -31.60 10.26 -26.42
CA PRO A 655 -30.66 9.36 -27.11
C PRO A 655 -29.19 9.78 -26.96
N LEU A 656 -28.32 8.83 -26.60
CA LEU A 656 -26.88 9.07 -26.41
C LEU A 656 -26.05 8.64 -27.63
N GLU A 657 -25.87 9.58 -28.54
CA GLU A 657 -25.03 9.44 -29.74
C GLU A 657 -23.53 9.63 -29.47
N LYS A 658 -22.70 9.26 -30.45
CA LYS A 658 -21.24 9.33 -30.37
C LYS A 658 -20.73 10.77 -30.19
N GLU A 659 -21.44 11.74 -30.75
CA GLU A 659 -21.13 13.17 -30.69
C GLU A 659 -21.26 13.74 -29.28
N HIS A 660 -22.12 13.14 -28.45
CA HIS A 660 -22.32 13.52 -27.05
C HIS A 660 -21.20 13.05 -26.12
N LEU A 661 -20.37 12.10 -26.55
CA LEU A 661 -19.27 11.54 -25.75
C LEU A 661 -17.99 12.39 -25.80
N VAL A 662 -18.08 13.59 -26.40
CA VAL A 662 -16.98 14.54 -26.54
C VAL A 662 -17.30 15.78 -25.71
N GLY A 663 -16.56 16.00 -24.62
CA GLY A 663 -16.71 17.20 -23.79
C GLY A 663 -15.82 18.35 -24.30
N LYS A 664 -16.35 19.58 -24.36
CA LYS A 664 -15.51 20.77 -24.60
C LYS A 664 -14.50 20.92 -23.47
N SER A 665 -13.23 21.09 -23.81
CA SER A 665 -12.20 21.52 -22.86
C SER A 665 -12.40 23.02 -22.60
N ARG A 666 -12.83 23.42 -21.39
CA ARG A 666 -13.06 24.83 -21.00
C ARG A 666 -11.85 25.77 -21.24
N ARG A 667 -10.64 25.23 -21.47
CA ARG A 667 -9.39 25.98 -21.64
C ARG A 667 -9.02 26.40 -23.08
N GLN A 668 -9.68 25.90 -24.14
CA GLN A 668 -9.37 26.35 -25.51
C GLN A 668 -10.66 26.54 -26.31
N VAL A 669 -11.11 27.79 -26.41
CA VAL A 669 -12.09 28.23 -27.40
C VAL A 669 -11.32 28.54 -28.69
N ARG A 670 -11.57 27.80 -29.78
CA ARG A 670 -11.14 28.18 -31.13
C ARG A 670 -12.17 29.16 -31.72
N ILE A 671 -11.71 30.07 -32.56
CA ILE A 671 -12.59 30.97 -33.32
C ILE A 671 -13.48 30.09 -34.24
N GLY A 672 -14.77 30.01 -33.92
CA GLY A 672 -15.74 29.09 -34.52
C GLY A 672 -16.50 28.20 -33.51
N ASP A 673 -15.98 28.01 -32.29
CA ASP A 673 -16.59 27.18 -31.23
C ASP A 673 -17.87 27.75 -30.61
N ALA A 674 -18.21 29.00 -30.93
CA ALA A 674 -19.47 29.64 -30.53
C ALA A 674 -20.71 29.02 -31.23
N LYS A 675 -20.51 28.24 -32.31
CA LYS A 675 -21.61 27.64 -33.10
C LYS A 675 -21.94 26.18 -32.73
N THR A 676 -21.17 25.53 -31.86
CA THR A 676 -21.43 24.15 -31.43
C THR A 676 -22.07 24.15 -30.04
N HIS A 677 -23.31 23.67 -29.92
CA HIS A 677 -24.01 23.57 -28.63
C HIS A 677 -23.33 22.54 -27.70
N GLU A 678 -23.32 22.79 -26.38
CA GLU A 678 -22.89 21.79 -25.40
C GLU A 678 -23.83 20.58 -25.42
N SER A 679 -23.27 19.37 -25.29
CA SER A 679 -24.08 18.15 -25.32
C SER A 679 -25.11 18.14 -24.19
N TRP A 680 -26.33 17.66 -24.48
CA TRP A 680 -27.44 17.55 -23.52
C TRP A 680 -27.10 16.70 -22.29
N ILE A 681 -26.04 15.87 -22.35
CA ILE A 681 -25.59 15.13 -21.17
C ILE A 681 -25.12 16.06 -20.08
N TRP A 682 -24.62 17.26 -20.38
CA TRP A 682 -24.18 18.23 -19.36
C TRP A 682 -25.35 18.99 -18.72
N THR A 683 -26.54 18.88 -19.31
CA THR A 683 -27.75 19.56 -18.87
C THR A 683 -28.77 18.62 -18.23
N THR A 684 -28.48 17.32 -18.08
CA THR A 684 -29.43 16.30 -17.57
C THR A 684 -29.31 16.02 -16.08
N GLY A 685 -30.47 15.91 -15.42
CA GLY A 685 -30.64 16.18 -13.99
C GLY A 685 -31.50 17.42 -13.74
N ARG A 686 -31.77 18.22 -14.79
CA ARG A 686 -32.90 19.14 -14.83
C ARG A 686 -34.18 18.34 -14.66
N GLY A 687 -34.88 18.51 -13.55
CA GLY A 687 -36.30 18.19 -13.54
C GLY A 687 -36.92 18.94 -14.71
N ALA A 688 -37.79 18.29 -15.50
CA ALA A 688 -38.48 18.94 -16.62
C ALA A 688 -39.27 20.20 -16.19
N ASN A 689 -39.45 20.39 -14.86
CA ASN A 689 -40.17 21.49 -14.21
C ASN A 689 -39.28 22.38 -13.31
N MET A 690 -37.94 22.33 -13.41
CA MET A 690 -37.07 23.22 -12.64
C MET A 690 -37.00 24.61 -13.26
N ASP A 691 -37.14 25.65 -12.44
CA ASP A 691 -37.02 27.02 -12.90
C ASP A 691 -35.55 27.42 -13.11
N GLU A 692 -35.30 28.61 -13.68
CA GLU A 692 -33.94 29.10 -13.92
C GLU A 692 -33.14 29.35 -12.62
N SER A 693 -33.84 29.48 -11.48
CA SER A 693 -33.22 29.66 -10.16
C SER A 693 -32.71 28.32 -9.60
N ASP A 694 -33.49 27.24 -9.75
CA ASP A 694 -33.15 25.88 -9.36
C ASP A 694 -31.91 25.37 -10.12
N VAL A 695 -31.77 25.74 -11.40
CA VAL A 695 -30.59 25.40 -12.22
C VAL A 695 -29.32 26.10 -11.70
N LYS A 696 -29.43 27.37 -11.32
CA LYS A 696 -28.31 28.13 -10.74
C LYS A 696 -27.91 27.57 -9.37
N GLU A 697 -28.88 27.11 -8.57
CA GLU A 697 -28.61 26.47 -7.29
C GLU A 697 -27.90 25.11 -7.46
N TRP A 698 -28.33 24.30 -8.43
CA TRP A 698 -27.71 23.02 -8.76
C TRP A 698 -26.27 23.17 -9.27
N GLU A 699 -26.01 24.12 -10.17
CA GLU A 699 -24.65 24.42 -10.65
C GLU A 699 -23.76 24.98 -9.54
N ALA A 700 -24.30 25.82 -8.67
CA ALA A 700 -23.58 26.33 -7.51
C ALA A 700 -23.19 25.21 -6.54
N GLU A 701 -24.04 24.21 -6.35
CA GLU A 701 -23.78 23.06 -5.48
C GLU A 701 -22.67 22.14 -6.03
N LEU A 702 -22.64 21.93 -7.35
CA LEU A 702 -21.53 21.21 -7.99
C LEU A 702 -20.20 21.97 -7.92
N GLN A 703 -20.25 23.29 -8.15
CA GLN A 703 -19.07 24.15 -8.02
C GLN A 703 -18.54 24.16 -6.59
N ARG A 704 -19.44 24.15 -5.59
CA ARG A 704 -19.08 24.04 -4.17
C ARG A 704 -18.26 22.77 -3.90
N VAL A 705 -18.76 21.61 -4.32
CA VAL A 705 -18.05 20.33 -4.10
C VAL A 705 -16.69 20.30 -4.80
N GLN A 706 -16.62 20.76 -6.06
CA GLN A 706 -15.36 20.86 -6.78
C GLN A 706 -14.36 21.79 -6.09
N TRP A 707 -14.84 22.93 -5.57
CA TRP A 707 -14.03 23.89 -4.83
C TRP A 707 -13.48 23.28 -3.54
N PHE A 708 -14.28 22.59 -2.73
CA PHE A 708 -13.82 21.91 -1.51
C PHE A 708 -12.80 20.81 -1.81
N GLN A 709 -13.01 20.02 -2.87
CA GLN A 709 -12.05 19.00 -3.29
C GLN A 709 -10.73 19.61 -3.73
N ALA A 710 -10.76 20.67 -4.55
CA ALA A 710 -9.56 21.37 -4.99
C ALA A 710 -8.81 22.01 -3.79
N ARG A 711 -9.54 22.63 -2.85
CA ARG A 711 -9.00 23.15 -1.58
C ARG A 711 -8.29 22.05 -0.80
N ALA A 712 -8.97 20.94 -0.54
CA ALA A 712 -8.42 19.83 0.23
C ALA A 712 -7.19 19.20 -0.42
N LEU A 713 -7.16 19.08 -1.75
CA LEU A 713 -5.98 18.58 -2.48
C LEU A 713 -4.79 19.55 -2.35
N ARG A 714 -5.04 20.86 -2.49
CA ARG A 714 -4.03 21.90 -2.32
C ARG A 714 -3.48 21.91 -0.90
N ASP A 715 -4.36 21.89 0.11
CA ASP A 715 -3.99 21.89 1.52
C ASP A 715 -3.16 20.65 1.87
N ARG A 716 -3.55 19.45 1.41
CA ARG A 716 -2.75 18.22 1.59
C ARG A 716 -1.38 18.28 0.92
N ALA A 717 -1.28 18.91 -0.24
CA ALA A 717 0.01 19.07 -0.93
C ALA A 717 0.94 20.04 -0.18
N VAL A 718 0.37 21.01 0.54
CA VAL A 718 1.12 21.90 1.45
C VAL A 718 1.59 21.11 2.67
N GLU A 719 0.69 20.35 3.33
CA GLU A 719 1.02 19.48 4.47
C GLU A 719 2.10 18.44 4.12
N GLU A 720 2.05 17.86 2.92
CA GLU A 720 3.06 16.92 2.45
C GLU A 720 4.45 17.58 2.34
N GLY A 721 4.51 18.82 1.83
CA GLY A 721 5.76 19.58 1.75
C GLY A 721 6.35 19.90 3.12
N GLU A 722 5.50 20.27 4.07
CA GLU A 722 5.87 20.50 5.47
C GLU A 722 6.33 19.19 6.17
N THR A 723 5.64 18.08 5.90
CA THR A 723 6.03 16.75 6.40
C THR A 723 7.42 16.37 5.87
N LEU A 724 7.66 16.50 4.57
CA LEU A 724 8.93 16.18 3.93
C LEU A 724 10.08 17.03 4.45
N HIS A 725 9.83 18.32 4.71
CA HIS A 725 10.81 19.20 5.35
C HIS A 725 11.26 18.63 6.70
N GLU A 726 10.32 18.20 7.53
CA GLU A 726 10.64 17.62 8.83
C GLU A 726 11.23 16.20 8.72
N GLU A 727 10.89 15.42 7.69
CA GLU A 727 11.54 14.13 7.42
C GLU A 727 13.02 14.30 7.11
N TRP A 728 13.41 15.35 6.37
CA TRP A 728 14.81 15.70 6.18
C TRP A 728 15.50 16.06 7.49
N ASN A 729 14.90 16.95 8.30
CA ASN A 729 15.44 17.35 9.60
C ASN A 729 15.67 16.14 10.52
N ARG A 730 14.64 15.30 10.67
CA ARG A 730 14.70 14.09 11.49
C ARG A 730 15.72 13.09 11.00
N THR A 731 15.84 12.90 9.69
CA THR A 731 16.83 11.97 9.11
C THR A 731 18.25 12.39 9.45
N ILE A 732 18.56 13.69 9.28
CA ILE A 732 19.87 14.25 9.61
C ILE A 732 20.14 14.10 11.12
N ALA A 733 19.20 14.53 11.96
CA ALA A 733 19.31 14.43 13.42
C ALA A 733 19.49 12.97 13.89
N ALA A 734 18.75 12.02 13.31
CA ALA A 734 18.87 10.61 13.62
C ALA A 734 20.29 10.09 13.33
N PHE A 735 20.85 10.41 12.16
CA PHE A 735 22.20 9.98 11.80
C PHE A 735 23.29 10.66 12.63
N GLU A 736 23.15 11.94 12.94
CA GLU A 736 24.04 12.64 13.86
C GLU A 736 24.04 12.00 15.24
N ASN A 737 22.86 11.67 15.77
CA ASN A 737 22.73 11.00 17.06
C ASN A 737 23.30 9.59 17.04
N TYR A 738 23.05 8.80 16.00
CA TYR A 738 23.73 7.52 15.82
C TYR A 738 25.25 7.67 15.79
N ALA A 739 25.78 8.66 15.05
CA ALA A 739 27.22 8.89 14.96
C ALA A 739 27.82 9.24 16.33
N ALA A 740 27.20 10.15 17.07
CA ALA A 740 27.62 10.55 18.41
C ALA A 740 27.61 9.38 19.41
N ILE A 741 26.57 8.56 19.38
CA ILE A 741 26.47 7.36 20.22
C ILE A 741 27.59 6.39 19.88
N TRP A 742 27.84 6.12 18.59
CA TRP A 742 28.90 5.21 18.17
C TRP A 742 30.31 5.71 18.51
N VAL A 743 30.55 7.03 18.52
CA VAL A 743 31.80 7.62 19.04
C VAL A 743 31.95 7.33 20.53
N SER A 744 30.90 7.55 21.31
CA SER A 744 30.92 7.35 22.76
C SER A 744 31.13 5.86 23.10
N LEU A 745 30.41 4.98 22.41
CA LEU A 745 30.61 3.53 22.49
C LEU A 745 32.05 3.14 22.12
N ALA A 746 32.65 3.74 21.08
CA ALA A 746 34.03 3.45 20.69
C ALA A 746 35.05 3.88 21.76
N GLN A 747 34.80 5.00 22.44
CA GLN A 747 35.65 5.50 23.52
C GLN A 747 35.60 4.61 24.77
N GLU A 748 34.43 4.01 25.08
CA GLU A 748 34.28 3.03 26.16
C GLU A 748 34.92 1.66 25.87
N GLN A 749 35.27 1.34 24.62
CA GLN A 749 35.82 0.03 24.26
C GLN A 749 37.29 -0.11 24.65
N THR A 750 37.60 -1.16 25.42
CA THR A 750 38.98 -1.53 25.78
C THR A 750 39.70 -2.30 24.67
N ARG A 751 38.97 -3.07 23.85
CA ARG A 751 39.55 -3.89 22.78
C ARG A 751 39.75 -3.06 21.51
N PRO A 752 40.95 -3.09 20.88
CA PRO A 752 41.23 -2.34 19.65
C PRO A 752 40.22 -2.60 18.52
N GLY A 753 39.79 -3.86 18.35
CA GLY A 753 38.80 -4.23 17.34
C GLY A 753 37.40 -3.63 17.60
N GLY A 754 36.99 -3.54 18.86
CA GLY A 754 35.72 -2.90 19.25
C GLY A 754 35.77 -1.40 19.00
N LYS A 755 36.87 -0.75 19.40
CA LYS A 755 37.12 0.67 19.17
C LYS A 755 37.13 1.03 17.68
N ALA A 756 37.87 0.28 16.86
CA ALA A 756 37.91 0.47 15.42
C ALA A 756 36.53 0.26 14.76
N TYR A 757 35.76 -0.74 15.22
CA TYR A 757 34.41 -0.97 14.72
C TYR A 757 33.46 0.17 15.06
N GLY A 758 33.50 0.68 16.29
CA GLY A 758 32.67 1.81 16.72
C GLY A 758 32.95 3.08 15.91
N TYR A 759 34.22 3.46 15.72
CA TYR A 759 34.56 4.61 14.87
C TYR A 759 34.17 4.39 13.40
N LYS A 760 34.25 3.16 12.89
CA LYS A 760 33.76 2.85 11.55
C LYS A 760 32.24 3.06 11.43
N GLN A 761 31.45 2.66 12.42
CA GLN A 761 30.01 2.91 12.44
C GLN A 761 29.71 4.41 12.54
N ALA A 762 30.40 5.13 13.41
CA ALA A 762 30.28 6.58 13.52
C ALA A 762 30.53 7.28 12.18
N ALA A 763 31.66 7.00 11.53
CA ALA A 763 32.01 7.60 10.23
C ALA A 763 30.99 7.28 9.13
N MET A 764 30.39 6.08 9.14
CA MET A 764 29.33 5.71 8.21
C MET A 764 28.08 6.58 8.41
N TYR A 765 27.63 6.77 9.65
CA TYR A 765 26.46 7.60 9.94
C TYR A 765 26.73 9.09 9.68
N THR A 766 27.93 9.60 9.98
CA THR A 766 28.34 10.96 9.59
C THR A 766 28.20 11.16 8.08
N LYS A 767 28.72 10.22 7.27
CA LYS A 767 28.59 10.28 5.82
C LYS A 767 27.14 10.25 5.34
N LEU A 768 26.26 9.48 6.01
CA LEU A 768 24.83 9.46 5.69
C LEU A 768 24.15 10.80 6.01
N ALA A 769 24.50 11.44 7.13
CA ALA A 769 24.02 12.77 7.48
C ALA A 769 24.47 13.82 6.46
N ASP A 770 25.76 13.83 6.11
CA ASP A 770 26.35 14.75 5.13
C ASP A 770 25.67 14.60 3.75
N GLY A 771 25.49 13.36 3.29
CA GLY A 771 24.78 13.07 2.04
C GLY A 771 23.32 13.54 2.05
N CYS A 772 22.66 13.53 3.21
CA CYS A 772 21.32 14.11 3.33
C CYS A 772 21.33 15.64 3.22
N ARG A 773 22.31 16.33 3.85
CA ARG A 773 22.45 17.79 3.75
C ARG A 773 22.75 18.23 2.32
N GLU A 774 23.67 17.53 1.64
CA GLU A 774 23.99 17.78 0.24
C GLU A 774 22.78 17.57 -0.68
N ALA A 775 22.07 16.45 -0.52
CA ALA A 775 20.89 16.14 -1.34
C ALA A 775 19.76 17.16 -1.15
N ARG A 776 19.57 17.67 0.08
CA ARG A 776 18.61 18.73 0.41
C ARG A 776 19.02 20.07 -0.18
N ALA A 777 20.28 20.49 0.00
CA ALA A 777 20.79 21.74 -0.58
C ALA A 777 20.64 21.76 -2.11
N ALA A 778 20.87 20.62 -2.77
CA ALA A 778 20.65 20.47 -4.20
C ALA A 778 19.18 20.66 -4.61
N LEU A 779 18.20 20.25 -3.78
CA LEU A 779 16.78 20.51 -4.04
C LEU A 779 16.44 21.99 -3.90
N GLU A 780 16.90 22.63 -2.84
CA GLU A 780 16.67 24.07 -2.60
C GLU A 780 17.25 24.91 -3.75
N GLY A 781 18.43 24.53 -4.26
CA GLY A 781 19.01 25.14 -5.45
C GLY A 781 18.16 24.98 -6.72
N LEU A 782 17.55 23.80 -6.91
CA LEU A 782 16.64 23.54 -8.05
C LEU A 782 15.35 24.35 -7.94
N TYR A 783 14.72 24.40 -6.77
CA TYR A 783 13.49 25.17 -6.57
C TYR A 783 13.70 26.67 -6.81
N ASN A 784 14.82 27.21 -6.34
CA ASN A 784 15.19 28.61 -6.58
C ASN A 784 15.52 28.89 -8.07
N ALA A 785 15.94 27.87 -8.83
CA ALA A 785 16.17 28.00 -10.27
C ALA A 785 14.85 27.91 -11.05
N ASP A 786 13.95 27.00 -10.68
CA ASP A 786 12.62 26.87 -11.28
C ASP A 786 11.79 28.15 -11.08
N PHE A 787 11.82 28.73 -9.88
CA PHE A 787 11.18 30.02 -9.60
C PHE A 787 11.71 31.15 -10.48
N ARG A 788 13.05 31.26 -10.61
CA ARG A 788 13.68 32.28 -11.48
C ARG A 788 13.33 32.10 -12.95
N ARG A 789 13.31 30.86 -13.44
CA ARG A 789 12.95 30.54 -14.82
C ARG A 789 11.49 30.91 -15.13
N GLU A 790 10.59 30.64 -14.21
CA GLU A 790 9.17 30.99 -14.36
C GLU A 790 8.94 32.50 -14.31
N GLU A 791 9.68 33.22 -13.46
CA GLU A 791 9.66 34.68 -13.43
C GLU A 791 10.16 35.26 -14.76
N GLU A 792 11.26 34.73 -15.30
CA GLU A 792 11.76 35.09 -16.63
C GLU A 792 10.74 34.79 -17.74
N GLU A 793 10.09 33.63 -17.72
CA GLU A 793 9.05 33.25 -18.70
C GLU A 793 7.80 34.14 -18.58
N ARG A 794 7.37 34.51 -17.37
CA ARG A 794 6.26 35.45 -17.14
C ARG A 794 6.61 36.86 -17.63
N VAL A 795 7.82 37.33 -17.33
CA VAL A 795 8.32 38.64 -17.80
C VAL A 795 8.40 38.66 -19.33
N GLN A 796 8.91 37.59 -19.96
CA GLN A 796 8.93 37.47 -21.42
C GLN A 796 7.53 37.41 -22.04
N HIS A 797 6.59 36.73 -21.39
CA HIS A 797 5.19 36.68 -21.83
C HIS A 797 4.51 38.06 -21.73
N CYS A 798 4.70 38.79 -20.62
CA CYS A 798 4.23 40.16 -20.46
C CYS A 798 4.85 41.10 -21.50
N ALA A 799 6.16 41.01 -21.75
CA ALA A 799 6.85 41.80 -22.77
C ALA A 799 6.36 41.48 -24.20
N GLN A 800 5.99 40.23 -24.49
CA GLN A 800 5.37 39.86 -25.77
C GLN A 800 3.95 40.42 -25.91
N ILE A 801 3.18 40.48 -24.82
CA ILE A 801 1.85 41.12 -24.79
C ILE A 801 1.99 42.63 -25.01
N GLU A 802 2.95 43.29 -24.39
CA GLU A 802 3.23 44.72 -24.60
C GLU A 802 3.68 45.04 -26.03
N LYS A 803 4.56 44.23 -26.62
CA LYS A 803 4.93 44.37 -28.05
C LYS A 803 3.73 44.21 -28.97
N LYS A 804 2.82 43.27 -28.69
CA LYS A 804 1.56 43.09 -29.44
C LYS A 804 0.56 44.23 -29.21
N ARG A 805 0.61 44.90 -28.05
CA ARG A 805 -0.15 46.11 -27.73
C ARG A 805 0.36 47.31 -28.52
N GLN A 806 1.67 47.53 -28.53
CA GLN A 806 2.31 48.63 -29.27
C GLN A 806 2.14 48.48 -30.80
N SER A 807 2.09 47.26 -31.33
CA SER A 807 1.87 47.03 -32.76
C SER A 807 0.40 47.18 -33.21
N ARG A 808 -0.55 47.35 -32.28
CA ARG A 808 -2.00 47.45 -32.60
C ARG A 808 -2.55 48.88 -32.62
N GLY A 809 -1.78 49.90 -32.23
CA GLY A 809 -2.13 51.30 -32.45
C GLY A 809 -3.49 51.76 -31.89
N ASP A 810 -4.01 51.12 -30.83
CA ASP A 810 -5.27 51.52 -30.20
C ASP A 810 -4.99 52.39 -28.97
N GLY A 811 -5.32 53.68 -29.09
CA GLY A 811 -5.38 54.62 -27.98
C GLY A 811 -6.56 54.28 -27.06
N PHE A 812 -6.27 53.90 -25.82
CA PHE A 812 -7.28 53.76 -24.77
C PHE A 812 -6.71 54.21 -23.42
N ASP A 813 -6.74 55.53 -23.21
CA ASP A 813 -6.32 56.30 -22.02
C ASP A 813 -7.08 55.98 -20.72
N LYS A 814 -7.87 54.90 -20.65
CA LYS A 814 -8.70 54.58 -19.46
C LYS A 814 -8.14 53.48 -18.56
N TYR A 815 -7.11 52.75 -18.98
CA TYR A 815 -6.52 51.66 -18.19
C TYR A 815 -5.24 52.05 -17.43
N GLU A 816 -4.62 53.18 -17.76
CA GLU A 816 -3.39 53.65 -17.11
C GLU A 816 -3.66 54.19 -15.70
N ALA A 817 -4.82 54.81 -15.48
CA ALA A 817 -5.29 55.22 -14.14
C ALA A 817 -5.54 54.03 -13.19
N TYR A 818 -5.93 52.86 -13.72
CA TYR A 818 -6.16 51.66 -12.90
C TYR A 818 -4.84 50.99 -12.48
N TYR A 819 -3.79 51.06 -13.32
CA TYR A 819 -2.47 50.50 -13.03
C TYR A 819 -1.62 51.40 -12.12
N GLU A 820 -1.72 52.72 -12.23
CA GLU A 820 -1.10 53.66 -11.28
C GLU A 820 -1.72 53.53 -9.87
N THR A 821 -3.03 53.27 -9.77
CA THR A 821 -3.68 53.01 -8.48
C THR A 821 -3.18 51.72 -7.82
N ILE A 822 -2.84 50.69 -8.60
CA ILE A 822 -2.27 49.42 -8.09
C ILE A 822 -0.80 49.59 -7.68
N LYS A 823 -0.04 50.47 -8.34
CA LYS A 823 1.34 50.82 -7.94
C LYS A 823 1.39 51.60 -6.62
N ILE A 824 0.43 52.51 -6.38
CA ILE A 824 0.34 53.31 -5.16
C ILE A 824 -0.13 52.48 -3.95
N LEU A 825 -0.83 51.35 -4.16
CA LEU A 825 -1.27 50.45 -3.10
C LEU A 825 -0.24 49.36 -2.72
N LEU A 826 0.86 49.25 -3.46
CA LEU A 826 1.91 48.24 -3.25
C LEU A 826 3.26 48.82 -2.78
N VAL A 827 3.31 50.13 -2.52
CA VAL A 827 4.39 50.83 -1.78
C VAL A 827 3.79 51.29 -0.46
#